data_AF-A0A9W9FMQ9-F1
#
_entry.id   AF-A0A9W9FMQ9-F1
#
_cell.length_a   1.000
_cell.length_b   1.000
_cell.length_c   1.000
_cell.angle_alpha   90.00
_cell.angle_beta   90.00
_cell.angle_gamma   90.00
#
_symmetry.space_group_name_H-M   'P 1'
#
loop_
_entity.id
_entity.type
_entity.pdbx_description
1 polymer ?
#
loop_
_entity_poly.entity_id
_entity_poly.type
_entity_poly.pdbx_seq_one_letter_code
_entity_poly.pdbx_strand_id
1 'polypeptide(L)'
;MRDGIKKRVRNAWERVRRRSSTPGPEQTPPPPQTAPSAPHPARRPSGAALALAAGLKIPGTTSVWSGKFAPGTGTQQRATGAQPQGAGAGPPTISVKLPQTATLQSMVGLTPTQATTLAGHIQIDPTGTGPASGPTPPIVPRQQKYPSFQWKGELRRRWIDDPAVDGCTIDHTYLDYVELDRNYTLQYPIRRNLTEDFRDTVQHEGLVNEFDNPPADPNNSVYQTHIRRHQLMNFDITTGPGIIVVNGIWREPYSQAPWGYEILLALYERDYDIMTLRFIFMNVTSGETLDFVRDHVYTPINNLRWPDPDYVEFAHGTQDYDACLGSKLGKLAACTVLAGFVRGTHQISRILCWPSSVGSGNDTMPILRFDIVEQGPNPRRRPTRRVAQAGGQANIQIPWEVSMQYPMHFGKLQSDGLRYREWIEDPSAPGCIVQPTDLTFDAFITTRPLKGPARARLPETYRSQLHGMSAAQGHDLPTYKSPYRYFNISLPDIVWIGYIGPGVIFMRNLLRRSHAPHISAVSHAFYNRNFDHMTHKYQLRHLMFTDINEIWTWRFCREILYPDNGWAWDDDAPQGVRRKFNRGGRNFDALLGTSIGKIAAATVLSMYPRGVKPITAIYIWPTNGVGPGPVMGPSPRGLSLTMRFDIQQVGPGTPGFT
;
A
#
# COMPACT_ATOMS: atom_id res chain seq x y z
N MET A 1 8.89 -8.22 -51.23
CA MET A 1 9.69 -8.72 -50.09
C MET A 1 8.85 -9.24 -48.92
N ARG A 2 7.80 -8.54 -48.46
CA ARG A 2 6.96 -8.98 -47.31
C ARG A 2 6.21 -10.32 -47.52
N ASP A 3 5.79 -10.65 -48.73
CA ASP A 3 5.06 -11.91 -48.98
C ASP A 3 5.97 -13.15 -49.05
N GLY A 4 7.24 -12.95 -49.41
CA GLY A 4 8.25 -14.02 -49.41
C GLY A 4 8.57 -14.51 -48.00
N ILE A 5 8.53 -13.62 -47.01
CA ILE A 5 8.77 -13.94 -45.60
C ILE A 5 7.58 -14.72 -45.03
N LYS A 6 6.34 -14.31 -45.31
CA LYS A 6 5.13 -15.03 -44.87
C LYS A 6 5.07 -16.46 -45.42
N LYS A 7 5.46 -16.67 -46.68
CA LYS A 7 5.51 -18.00 -47.31
C LYS A 7 6.61 -18.90 -46.70
N ARG A 8 7.76 -18.33 -46.34
CA ARG A 8 8.85 -19.07 -45.68
C ARG A 8 8.51 -19.49 -44.25
N VAL A 9 7.81 -18.62 -43.50
CA VAL A 9 7.35 -18.94 -42.13
C VAL A 9 6.27 -20.04 -42.15
N ARG A 10 5.30 -19.97 -43.08
CA ARG A 10 4.27 -21.01 -43.24
C ARG A 10 4.89 -22.38 -43.58
N ASN A 11 5.85 -22.41 -44.49
CA ASN A 11 6.53 -23.65 -44.91
C ASN A 11 7.48 -24.22 -43.84
N ALA A 12 7.98 -23.39 -42.92
CA ALA A 12 8.73 -23.86 -41.75
C ALA A 12 7.79 -24.50 -40.72
N TRP A 13 6.62 -23.88 -40.51
CA TRP A 13 5.61 -24.37 -39.55
C TRP A 13 5.00 -25.72 -39.98
N GLU A 14 4.70 -25.90 -41.27
CA GLU A 14 4.19 -27.18 -41.78
C GLU A 14 5.23 -28.32 -41.70
N ARG A 15 6.53 -28.01 -41.77
CA ARG A 15 7.59 -29.01 -41.61
C ARG A 15 7.75 -29.49 -40.17
N VAL A 16 7.53 -28.61 -39.19
CA VAL A 16 7.52 -28.98 -37.77
C VAL A 16 6.30 -29.85 -37.44
N ARG A 17 5.14 -29.53 -38.03
CA ARG A 17 3.89 -30.30 -37.83
C ARG A 17 3.94 -31.71 -38.41
N ARG A 18 4.67 -31.93 -39.51
CA ARG A 18 4.86 -33.28 -40.08
C ARG A 18 5.90 -34.13 -39.34
N ARG A 19 6.76 -33.52 -38.51
CA ARG A 19 7.76 -34.24 -37.70
C ARG A 19 7.25 -34.66 -36.33
N SER A 20 6.08 -34.17 -35.92
CA SER A 20 5.45 -34.45 -34.62
C SER A 20 4.40 -35.56 -34.68
N SER A 21 4.14 -36.15 -35.85
CA SER A 21 3.28 -37.33 -35.97
C SER A 21 4.11 -38.61 -35.97
N THR A 22 4.52 -39.07 -34.79
CA THR A 22 4.95 -40.45 -34.54
C THR A 22 3.77 -41.22 -33.96
N PRO A 23 3.44 -42.44 -34.41
CA PRO A 23 2.34 -43.22 -33.83
C PRO A 23 2.71 -43.66 -32.41
N GLY A 24 1.88 -43.29 -31.42
CA GLY A 24 2.01 -43.79 -30.05
C GLY A 24 1.57 -45.26 -29.94
N PRO A 25 1.99 -45.97 -28.87
CA PRO A 25 1.75 -47.39 -28.72
C PRO A 25 0.26 -47.69 -28.44
N GLU A 26 -0.14 -48.82 -29.01
CA GLU A 26 -1.42 -49.49 -29.01
C GLU A 26 -2.01 -49.62 -27.59
N GLN A 27 -3.19 -49.01 -27.37
CA GLN A 27 -3.96 -49.13 -26.12
C GLN A 27 -4.82 -50.39 -26.18
N THR A 28 -4.62 -51.29 -25.22
CA THR A 28 -5.53 -52.41 -24.92
C THR A 28 -6.94 -51.91 -24.52
N PRO A 29 -8.01 -52.61 -24.94
CA PRO A 29 -9.38 -52.18 -24.68
C PRO A 29 -9.79 -52.40 -23.20
N PRO A 30 -10.66 -51.54 -22.65
CA PRO A 30 -11.18 -51.68 -21.29
C PRO A 30 -12.27 -52.78 -21.21
N PRO A 31 -12.46 -53.41 -20.03
CA PRO A 31 -13.51 -54.40 -19.82
C PRO A 31 -14.91 -53.75 -19.78
N PRO A 32 -15.98 -54.51 -20.10
CA PRO A 32 -17.32 -53.98 -20.25
C PRO A 32 -17.93 -53.54 -18.91
N GLN A 33 -18.52 -52.34 -18.92
CA GLN A 33 -19.26 -51.79 -17.79
C GLN A 33 -20.62 -52.46 -17.65
N THR A 34 -20.91 -52.94 -16.43
CA THR A 34 -22.21 -53.44 -15.98
C THR A 34 -23.26 -52.33 -15.89
N ALA A 35 -24.50 -52.71 -16.23
CA ALA A 35 -25.70 -51.88 -16.31
C ALA A 35 -26.07 -51.12 -15.00
N PRO A 36 -26.86 -50.03 -15.09
CA PRO A 36 -27.21 -49.19 -13.94
C PRO A 36 -28.33 -49.79 -13.09
N SER A 37 -28.13 -49.76 -11.77
CA SER A 37 -29.10 -50.15 -10.76
C SER A 37 -30.25 -49.15 -10.63
N ALA A 38 -31.46 -49.68 -10.48
CA ALA A 38 -32.73 -48.98 -10.31
C ALA A 38 -32.82 -48.10 -9.04
N PRO A 39 -33.77 -47.13 -8.99
CA PRO A 39 -33.88 -46.17 -7.89
C PRO A 39 -34.64 -46.73 -6.69
N HIS A 40 -34.13 -46.49 -5.49
CA HIS A 40 -34.84 -46.79 -4.24
C HIS A 40 -35.85 -45.69 -3.87
N PRO A 41 -36.98 -46.06 -3.23
CA PRO A 41 -38.16 -45.20 -3.11
C PRO A 41 -38.17 -44.34 -1.84
N ALA A 42 -39.04 -43.32 -1.91
CA ALA A 42 -39.35 -42.36 -0.88
C ALA A 42 -39.75 -42.99 0.47
N ARG A 43 -39.32 -42.34 1.56
CA ARG A 43 -39.75 -42.65 2.93
C ARG A 43 -40.29 -41.38 3.61
N ARG A 44 -41.61 -41.38 3.83
CA ARG A 44 -42.41 -40.66 4.83
C ARG A 44 -43.57 -41.61 5.18
N PRO A 45 -44.36 -41.43 6.26
CA PRO A 45 -44.30 -40.46 7.37
C PRO A 45 -44.58 -41.14 8.74
N SER A 46 -44.73 -40.33 9.82
CA SER A 46 -45.57 -40.49 11.05
C SER A 46 -44.77 -40.06 12.29
N GLY A 47 -45.24 -39.30 13.28
CA GLY A 47 -46.52 -38.68 13.65
C GLY A 47 -46.23 -37.72 14.83
N ALA A 48 -46.90 -36.57 14.93
CA ALA A 48 -48.06 -36.30 15.80
C ALA A 48 -47.74 -36.06 17.30
N ALA A 49 -47.91 -34.81 17.75
CA ALA A 49 -48.47 -34.36 19.05
C ALA A 49 -48.54 -32.82 19.02
N LEU A 50 -49.70 -32.16 18.81
CA LEU A 50 -50.80 -31.81 19.73
C LEU A 50 -50.42 -30.90 20.93
N ALA A 51 -50.81 -29.63 20.76
CA ALA A 51 -51.44 -28.67 21.68
C ALA A 51 -50.84 -28.38 23.07
N LEU A 52 -50.62 -27.08 23.33
CA LEU A 52 -51.24 -26.39 24.47
C LEU A 52 -51.31 -24.88 24.25
N ALA A 53 -52.53 -24.36 24.37
CA ALA A 53 -52.87 -22.95 24.37
C ALA A 53 -52.98 -22.43 25.81
N ALA A 54 -52.38 -21.29 26.08
CA ALA A 54 -52.71 -20.36 27.16
C ALA A 54 -52.14 -19.00 26.72
N GLY A 55 -52.87 -17.88 26.63
CA GLY A 55 -54.04 -17.48 27.40
C GLY A 55 -53.59 -16.53 28.52
N LEU A 56 -53.10 -15.34 28.19
CA LEU A 56 -52.91 -14.25 29.17
C LEU A 56 -53.16 -12.88 28.53
N LYS A 57 -54.24 -12.25 28.99
CA LYS A 57 -54.66 -10.87 28.73
C LYS A 57 -54.13 -9.94 29.84
N ILE A 58 -54.28 -8.63 29.56
CA ILE A 58 -54.52 -7.47 30.46
C ILE A 58 -53.26 -6.67 30.92
N PRO A 59 -53.30 -5.32 31.13
CA PRO A 59 -54.22 -4.26 30.65
C PRO A 59 -53.52 -3.10 29.91
N GLY A 60 -54.33 -2.31 29.21
CA GLY A 60 -53.96 -0.96 28.77
C GLY A 60 -54.04 0.09 29.88
N THR A 61 -53.32 1.19 29.66
CA THR A 61 -53.55 2.47 30.32
C THR A 61 -53.56 3.57 29.28
N THR A 62 -54.71 4.23 29.20
CA THR A 62 -54.96 5.49 28.51
C THR A 62 -54.44 6.64 29.38
N SER A 63 -53.68 7.58 28.79
CA SER A 63 -53.61 8.95 29.32
C SER A 63 -53.79 9.96 28.19
N VAL A 64 -54.94 10.61 28.26
CA VAL A 64 -55.33 11.79 27.49
C VAL A 64 -54.52 12.98 27.99
N TRP A 65 -53.89 13.72 27.07
CA TRP A 65 -53.47 15.10 27.34
C TRP A 65 -53.88 15.98 26.18
N SER A 66 -54.89 16.79 26.42
CA SER A 66 -55.45 17.79 25.53
C SER A 66 -54.70 19.12 25.70
N GLY A 67 -54.06 19.61 24.64
CA GLY A 67 -53.52 20.96 24.57
C GLY A 67 -53.96 21.64 23.28
N LYS A 68 -55.07 22.38 23.36
CA LYS A 68 -55.54 23.30 22.31
C LYS A 68 -54.58 24.49 22.23
N PHE A 69 -54.11 24.87 21.05
CA PHE A 69 -53.83 26.26 20.70
C PHE A 69 -54.26 26.53 19.26
N ALA A 70 -55.06 27.58 19.11
CA ALA A 70 -55.69 28.04 17.88
C ALA A 70 -54.69 28.77 16.96
N PRO A 71 -55.00 28.92 15.65
CA PRO A 71 -54.11 29.51 14.67
C PRO A 71 -54.30 31.04 14.58
N GLY A 72 -53.19 31.78 14.64
CA GLY A 72 -53.15 33.21 14.34
C GLY A 72 -52.93 33.45 12.85
N THR A 73 -53.95 33.99 12.20
CA THR A 73 -53.94 34.59 10.87
C THR A 73 -53.11 35.87 10.82
N GLY A 74 -52.25 36.02 9.81
CA GLY A 74 -51.51 37.25 9.54
C GLY A 74 -51.20 37.37 8.05
N THR A 75 -52.09 38.07 7.35
CA THR A 75 -52.10 38.38 5.92
C THR A 75 -51.13 39.51 5.56
N GLN A 76 -50.63 39.47 4.31
CA GLN A 76 -50.14 40.61 3.50
C GLN A 76 -48.83 41.29 4.00
N GLN A 77 -47.94 41.84 3.17
CA GLN A 77 -48.10 42.48 1.88
C GLN A 77 -46.73 42.61 1.18
N ARG A 78 -46.80 42.83 -0.13
CA ARG A 78 -45.72 42.99 -1.11
C ARG A 78 -45.50 44.49 -1.37
N ALA A 79 -44.27 44.97 -1.33
CA ALA A 79 -43.76 46.18 -2.01
C ALA A 79 -42.23 46.19 -1.89
N THR A 80 -41.43 45.99 -2.95
CA THR A 80 -40.92 47.00 -3.91
C THR A 80 -40.38 48.28 -3.28
N GLY A 81 -39.09 48.56 -3.48
CA GLY A 81 -38.56 49.93 -3.39
C GLY A 81 -37.10 50.07 -2.99
N ALA A 82 -36.27 50.34 -4.01
CA ALA A 82 -35.15 51.29 -4.02
C ALA A 82 -33.88 51.10 -3.15
N GLN A 83 -32.74 51.14 -3.85
CA GLN A 83 -31.43 51.52 -3.33
C GLN A 83 -31.47 52.88 -2.62
N PRO A 84 -30.49 53.12 -1.74
CA PRO A 84 -29.57 54.21 -2.04
C PRO A 84 -28.10 53.81 -1.89
N GLN A 85 -27.30 54.43 -2.75
CA GLN A 85 -25.86 54.56 -2.64
C GLN A 85 -25.51 55.23 -1.30
N GLY A 86 -24.50 54.70 -0.62
CA GLY A 86 -23.93 55.31 0.57
C GLY A 86 -22.51 54.81 0.77
N ALA A 87 -21.56 55.66 0.43
CA ALA A 87 -20.14 55.50 0.71
C ALA A 87 -19.92 55.31 2.21
N GLY A 88 -19.09 54.34 2.59
CA GLY A 88 -18.81 54.04 3.99
C GLY A 88 -17.44 53.40 4.17
N ALA A 89 -16.50 54.25 4.60
CA ALA A 89 -15.35 53.99 5.46
C ALA A 89 -14.68 52.59 5.44
N GLY A 90 -13.40 52.59 5.06
CA GLY A 90 -12.51 51.46 5.27
C GLY A 90 -12.36 51.06 6.76
N PRO A 91 -12.01 49.80 7.03
CA PRO A 91 -11.89 49.29 8.40
C PRO A 91 -10.64 49.84 9.11
N PRO A 92 -10.68 50.04 10.43
CA PRO A 92 -9.54 50.52 11.20
C PRO A 92 -8.46 49.44 11.33
N THR A 93 -7.23 49.81 10.98
CA THR A 93 -6.02 49.04 11.24
C THR A 93 -5.77 48.95 12.75
N ILE A 94 -5.89 47.75 13.32
CA ILE A 94 -5.48 47.45 14.68
C ILE A 94 -3.98 47.17 14.66
N SER A 95 -3.18 48.17 15.03
CA SER A 95 -1.75 48.02 15.28
C SER A 95 -1.51 47.39 16.64
N VAL A 96 -1.19 46.09 16.66
CA VAL A 96 -0.70 45.39 17.87
C VAL A 96 0.81 45.63 18.00
N LYS A 97 1.22 46.35 19.04
CA LYS A 97 2.63 46.49 19.45
C LYS A 97 3.12 45.17 20.04
N LEU A 98 4.08 44.53 19.38
CA LEU A 98 4.90 43.45 19.95
C LEU A 98 6.14 44.06 20.66
N PRO A 99 6.54 43.55 21.82
CA PRO A 99 7.74 44.03 22.50
C PRO A 99 9.00 43.52 21.80
N GLN A 100 9.90 44.47 21.53
CA GLN A 100 11.26 44.27 21.03
C GLN A 100 12.06 43.41 22.01
N THR A 101 12.70 42.35 21.52
CA THR A 101 13.76 41.64 22.25
C THR A 101 15.09 41.88 21.55
N ALA A 102 16.06 42.24 22.39
CA ALA A 102 17.41 42.72 22.15
C ALA A 102 18.19 42.10 20.97
N THR A 103 18.73 43.01 20.16
CA THR A 103 19.92 42.84 19.32
C THR A 103 21.17 42.76 20.20
N LEU A 104 22.04 41.77 19.95
CA LEU A 104 23.46 41.83 20.34
C LEU A 104 24.29 41.51 19.09
N GLN A 105 24.84 42.56 18.49
CA GLN A 105 26.00 42.52 17.62
C GLN A 105 27.25 42.85 18.44
N SER A 106 28.40 42.39 17.92
CA SER A 106 29.78 42.70 18.33
C SER A 106 30.39 41.73 19.35
N MET A 107 31.28 40.85 18.87
CA MET A 107 32.72 41.13 18.92
C MET A 107 33.46 40.42 17.78
N VAL A 108 34.34 41.20 17.15
CA VAL A 108 35.26 40.84 16.07
C VAL A 108 36.62 40.49 16.68
N GLY A 109 37.27 39.48 16.11
CA GLY A 109 38.72 39.42 15.94
C GLY A 109 39.52 38.64 16.97
N LEU A 110 40.18 37.56 16.53
CA LEU A 110 41.64 37.45 16.51
C LEU A 110 42.07 36.22 15.67
N THR A 111 43.10 36.44 14.86
CA THR A 111 43.74 35.54 13.88
C THR A 111 44.89 34.71 14.50
N PRO A 112 45.50 33.77 13.75
CA PRO A 112 46.08 32.53 14.29
C PRO A 112 47.60 32.55 14.39
N THR A 113 48.17 31.88 15.41
CA THR A 113 49.57 31.43 15.32
C THR A 113 49.91 30.28 16.28
N GLN A 114 50.72 29.35 15.76
CA GLN A 114 51.65 28.42 16.41
C GLN A 114 51.21 26.96 16.65
N ALA A 115 51.63 26.15 15.68
CA ALA A 115 51.86 24.72 15.78
C ALA A 115 53.23 24.42 16.44
N THR A 116 53.35 23.20 16.99
CA THR A 116 54.56 22.49 17.45
C THR A 116 55.19 23.07 18.73
N THR A 117 55.33 22.36 19.86
CA THR A 117 56.05 21.09 20.06
C THR A 117 55.84 20.68 21.53
N LEU A 118 55.53 19.42 21.85
CA LEU A 118 56.20 18.72 22.97
C LEU A 118 55.85 17.22 22.93
N ALA A 119 56.82 16.43 22.47
CA ALA A 119 56.90 15.01 22.76
C ALA A 119 57.23 14.83 24.24
N GLY A 120 56.38 14.13 24.98
CA GLY A 120 56.59 13.76 26.37
C GLY A 120 56.44 12.25 26.53
N HIS A 121 57.55 11.61 26.87
CA HIS A 121 57.67 10.20 27.26
C HIS A 121 56.53 9.71 28.16
N ILE A 122 55.89 8.60 27.77
CA ILE A 122 55.11 7.76 28.69
C ILE A 122 55.88 6.45 28.87
N GLN A 123 56.46 6.29 30.05
CA GLN A 123 56.89 5.00 30.59
C GLN A 123 55.63 4.18 30.89
N ILE A 124 55.58 2.96 30.38
CA ILE A 124 54.54 1.97 30.71
C ILE A 124 55.06 1.16 31.90
N ASP A 125 54.38 1.28 33.03
CA ASP A 125 54.57 0.47 34.23
C ASP A 125 53.63 -0.74 34.16
N PRO A 126 54.12 -2.00 34.11
CA PRO A 126 53.27 -3.16 33.83
C PRO A 126 52.80 -3.85 35.11
N THR A 127 52.19 -3.13 36.06
CA THR A 127 51.46 -3.76 37.18
C THR A 127 50.34 -2.84 37.69
N GLY A 128 49.21 -2.82 36.99
CA GLY A 128 48.02 -2.07 37.40
C GLY A 128 46.75 -2.90 37.19
N THR A 129 46.17 -3.36 38.30
CA THR A 129 44.84 -3.97 38.40
C THR A 129 43.78 -3.15 37.65
N GLY A 130 43.06 -3.80 36.74
CA GLY A 130 42.09 -3.14 35.85
C GLY A 130 40.91 -2.48 36.58
N PRO A 131 40.40 -1.34 36.07
CA PRO A 131 39.24 -0.69 36.66
C PRO A 131 37.98 -1.50 36.36
N ALA A 132 37.18 -1.70 37.41
CA ALA A 132 35.87 -2.32 37.35
C ALA A 132 34.99 -1.65 36.28
N SER A 133 34.32 -2.49 35.48
CA SER A 133 33.33 -2.07 34.50
C SER A 133 32.20 -1.28 35.17
N GLY A 134 32.24 0.05 35.04
CA GLY A 134 31.12 0.90 35.42
C GLY A 134 29.87 0.57 34.59
N PRO A 135 28.66 0.77 35.15
CA PRO A 135 27.41 0.51 34.45
C PRO A 135 27.36 1.31 33.14
N THR A 136 27.09 0.62 32.04
CA THR A 136 26.92 1.24 30.72
C THR A 136 25.80 2.30 30.82
N PRO A 137 26.06 3.57 30.46
CA PRO A 137 25.04 4.60 30.52
C PRO A 137 23.83 4.19 29.67
N PRO A 138 22.59 4.50 30.13
CA PRO A 138 21.38 4.13 29.41
C PRO A 138 21.41 4.71 27.99
N ILE A 139 21.17 3.85 26.99
CA ILE A 139 21.07 4.24 25.59
C ILE A 139 19.87 5.18 25.47
N VAL A 140 20.11 6.48 25.39
CA VAL A 140 19.07 7.47 25.08
C VAL A 140 18.60 7.19 23.65
N PRO A 141 17.28 6.94 23.41
CA PRO A 141 16.78 6.70 22.08
C PRO A 141 17.11 7.89 21.18
N ARG A 142 17.90 7.68 20.12
CA ARG A 142 18.16 8.73 19.14
C ARG A 142 16.82 9.13 18.51
N GLN A 143 16.47 10.40 18.58
CA GLN A 143 15.31 10.94 17.88
C GLN A 143 15.47 10.67 16.38
N GLN A 144 14.54 9.90 15.82
CA GLN A 144 14.57 9.52 14.40
C GLN A 144 14.06 10.69 13.57
N LYS A 145 14.83 11.12 12.55
CA LYS A 145 14.42 12.14 11.58
C LYS A 145 13.32 11.61 10.66
N TYR A 146 13.34 10.31 10.34
CA TYR A 146 12.37 9.65 9.48
C TYR A 146 11.79 8.38 10.11
N PRO A 147 10.92 8.50 11.13
CA PRO A 147 10.62 7.39 12.04
C PRO A 147 10.12 6.11 11.38
N SER A 148 9.44 6.17 10.22
CA SER A 148 8.89 4.99 9.54
C SER A 148 9.82 4.36 8.49
N PHE A 149 10.75 5.14 7.94
CA PHE A 149 11.70 4.71 6.93
C PHE A 149 13.03 4.31 7.56
N GLN A 150 13.55 5.16 8.46
CA GLN A 150 14.85 5.01 9.08
C GLN A 150 15.01 3.66 9.78
N TRP A 151 14.06 3.25 10.62
CA TRP A 151 14.16 1.95 11.31
C TRP A 151 14.16 0.76 10.35
N LYS A 152 13.41 0.84 9.22
CA LYS A 152 13.34 -0.25 8.24
C LYS A 152 14.66 -0.38 7.49
N GLY A 153 15.28 0.72 7.11
CA GLY A 153 16.56 0.68 6.44
C GLY A 153 17.71 0.39 7.38
N GLU A 154 17.68 0.88 8.63
CA GLU A 154 18.64 0.49 9.66
C GLU A 154 18.65 -1.03 9.85
N LEU A 155 17.47 -1.66 9.94
CA LEU A 155 17.35 -3.11 10.04
C LEU A 155 17.95 -3.84 8.82
N ARG A 156 17.68 -3.35 7.60
CA ARG A 156 18.23 -3.93 6.37
C ARG A 156 19.74 -3.77 6.28
N ARG A 157 20.26 -2.58 6.61
CA ARG A 157 21.69 -2.31 6.70
C ARG A 157 22.35 -3.29 7.66
N ARG A 158 21.78 -3.48 8.85
CA ARG A 158 22.29 -4.45 9.82
C ARG A 158 22.26 -5.90 9.30
N TRP A 159 21.23 -6.32 8.57
CA TRP A 159 21.21 -7.64 7.94
C TRP A 159 22.30 -7.82 6.89
N ILE A 160 22.58 -6.76 6.11
CA ILE A 160 23.65 -6.74 5.10
C ILE A 160 25.02 -6.79 5.78
N ASP A 161 25.26 -5.92 6.74
CA ASP A 161 26.58 -5.72 7.37
C ASP A 161 26.99 -6.86 8.29
N ASP A 162 26.03 -7.49 8.98
CA ASP A 162 26.31 -8.44 10.05
C ASP A 162 25.51 -9.74 9.88
N PRO A 163 26.19 -10.87 9.57
CA PRO A 163 25.55 -12.18 9.44
C PRO A 163 25.02 -12.73 10.77
N ALA A 164 25.41 -12.15 11.92
CA ALA A 164 24.90 -12.54 13.24
C ALA A 164 23.56 -11.89 13.61
N VAL A 165 23.08 -10.93 12.81
CA VAL A 165 21.77 -10.29 13.08
C VAL A 165 20.65 -11.26 12.69
N ASP A 166 19.93 -11.76 13.68
CA ASP A 166 18.82 -12.69 13.46
C ASP A 166 17.62 -12.04 12.76
N GLY A 167 16.72 -12.88 12.24
CA GLY A 167 15.44 -12.47 11.67
C GLY A 167 15.51 -11.89 10.26
N CYS A 168 16.64 -11.99 9.57
CA CYS A 168 16.66 -11.79 8.12
C CYS A 168 15.80 -12.87 7.47
N THR A 169 14.90 -12.45 6.58
CA THR A 169 13.92 -13.32 5.89
C THR A 169 14.06 -13.24 4.38
N ILE A 170 15.20 -12.71 3.94
CA ILE A 170 15.59 -12.67 2.56
C ILE A 170 16.63 -13.76 2.41
N ASP A 171 16.22 -14.85 1.78
CA ASP A 171 17.08 -15.96 1.43
C ASP A 171 17.68 -15.74 0.03
N HIS A 172 18.68 -16.55 -0.31
CA HIS A 172 19.21 -16.60 -1.67
C HIS A 172 18.09 -17.03 -2.63
N THR A 173 17.98 -16.33 -3.76
CA THR A 173 17.01 -16.67 -4.80
C THR A 173 17.43 -17.95 -5.53
N TYR A 174 16.45 -18.80 -5.84
CA TYR A 174 16.64 -19.96 -6.72
C TYR A 174 16.09 -19.72 -8.13
N LEU A 175 15.43 -18.58 -8.35
CA LEU A 175 14.95 -18.18 -9.67
C LEU A 175 16.14 -17.93 -10.59
N ASP A 176 16.27 -18.73 -11.64
CA ASP A 176 17.26 -18.52 -12.70
C ASP A 176 16.62 -17.90 -13.96
N TYR A 177 17.47 -17.52 -14.91
CA TYR A 177 17.01 -16.96 -16.18
C TYR A 177 16.13 -17.94 -16.98
N VAL A 178 16.41 -19.25 -16.90
CA VAL A 178 15.70 -20.28 -17.67
C VAL A 178 14.26 -20.43 -17.18
N GLU A 179 14.05 -20.42 -15.87
CA GLU A 179 12.74 -20.40 -15.25
C GLU A 179 11.99 -19.11 -15.59
N LEU A 180 12.69 -17.97 -15.56
CA LEU A 180 12.12 -16.68 -15.93
C LEU A 180 11.65 -16.64 -17.40
N ASP A 181 12.47 -17.12 -18.35
CA ASP A 181 12.12 -17.18 -19.77
C ASP A 181 10.98 -18.15 -20.05
N ARG A 182 10.92 -19.27 -19.31
CA ARG A 182 9.86 -20.27 -19.45
C ARG A 182 8.49 -19.75 -19.00
N ASN A 183 8.46 -18.97 -17.91
CA ASN A 183 7.23 -18.60 -17.23
C ASN A 183 6.73 -17.18 -17.55
N TYR A 184 7.56 -16.35 -18.19
CA TYR A 184 7.26 -14.94 -18.47
C TYR A 184 7.62 -14.56 -19.90
N THR A 185 6.89 -13.59 -20.47
CA THR A 185 7.21 -13.09 -21.80
C THR A 185 8.37 -12.09 -21.70
N LEU A 186 9.57 -12.58 -21.99
CA LEU A 186 10.75 -11.75 -22.17
C LEU A 186 10.74 -11.20 -23.58
N GLN A 187 10.72 -9.87 -23.71
CA GLN A 187 11.18 -9.28 -24.97
C GLN A 187 12.70 -9.36 -24.92
N TYR A 188 13.24 -10.28 -25.75
CA TYR A 188 14.64 -10.70 -25.80
C TYR A 188 15.62 -9.59 -25.43
N PRO A 189 16.71 -9.89 -24.71
CA PRO A 189 17.72 -8.91 -24.36
C PRO A 189 18.22 -8.21 -25.63
N ILE A 190 17.81 -6.96 -25.82
CA ILE A 190 18.28 -6.15 -26.94
C ILE A 190 19.54 -5.48 -26.45
N ARG A 191 20.66 -5.67 -27.17
CA ARG A 191 21.83 -4.81 -26.98
C ARG A 191 21.39 -3.38 -27.19
N ARG A 192 21.40 -2.59 -26.12
CA ARG A 192 21.02 -1.18 -26.12
C ARG A 192 22.13 -0.40 -25.45
N ASN A 193 22.39 0.77 -26.00
CA ASN A 193 23.22 1.75 -25.32
C ASN A 193 22.50 2.22 -24.06
N LEU A 194 23.25 2.47 -22.99
CA LEU A 194 22.74 3.20 -21.84
C LEU A 194 22.20 4.57 -22.28
N THR A 195 21.17 5.04 -21.59
CA THR A 195 20.74 6.44 -21.72
C THR A 195 21.90 7.35 -21.33
N GLU A 196 21.88 8.59 -21.82
CA GLU A 196 22.93 9.59 -21.58
C GLU A 196 23.21 9.76 -20.07
N ASP A 197 22.16 9.86 -19.25
CA ASP A 197 22.25 9.93 -17.78
C ASP A 197 23.11 8.83 -17.14
N PHE A 198 22.93 7.59 -17.58
CA PHE A 198 23.67 6.47 -17.03
C PHE A 198 25.04 6.33 -17.68
N ARG A 199 25.16 6.68 -18.97
CA ARG A 199 26.41 6.55 -19.71
C ARG A 199 27.51 7.38 -19.09
N ASP A 200 27.26 8.67 -18.84
CA ASP A 200 28.29 9.57 -18.34
C ASP A 200 28.75 9.14 -16.94
N THR A 201 27.81 8.71 -16.10
CA THR A 201 28.11 8.20 -14.76
C THR A 201 28.90 6.89 -14.81
N VAL A 202 28.49 5.94 -15.66
CA VAL A 202 29.15 4.63 -15.80
C VAL A 202 30.55 4.78 -16.41
N GLN A 203 30.73 5.71 -17.35
CA GLN A 203 32.03 6.05 -17.94
C GLN A 203 32.95 6.72 -16.91
N HIS A 204 32.43 7.67 -16.13
CA HIS A 204 33.20 8.32 -15.07
C HIS A 204 33.74 7.33 -14.02
N GLU A 205 32.96 6.29 -13.70
CA GLU A 205 33.34 5.23 -12.76
C GLU A 205 34.26 4.15 -13.36
N GLY A 206 34.62 4.27 -14.66
CA GLY A 206 35.55 3.36 -15.34
C GLY A 206 35.03 1.94 -15.51
N LEU A 207 33.71 1.74 -15.48
CA LEU A 207 33.09 0.41 -15.52
C LEU A 207 32.93 -0.15 -16.93
N VAL A 208 32.82 0.72 -17.93
CA VAL A 208 32.62 0.32 -19.32
C VAL A 208 33.47 1.23 -20.20
N ASN A 209 34.63 0.70 -20.63
CA ASN A 209 35.56 1.41 -21.51
C ASN A 209 35.16 1.38 -23.00
N GLU A 210 34.12 0.65 -23.39
CA GLU A 210 33.75 0.46 -24.81
C GLU A 210 32.25 0.72 -25.05
N PHE A 211 31.87 1.99 -25.16
CA PHE A 211 30.65 2.36 -25.90
C PHE A 211 30.96 2.79 -27.34
N ASP A 212 32.23 2.70 -27.75
CA ASP A 212 32.62 2.86 -29.15
C ASP A 212 32.10 1.68 -29.97
N ASN A 213 31.47 2.04 -31.08
CA ASN A 213 30.64 1.15 -31.87
C ASN A 213 31.54 0.38 -32.87
N PRO A 214 31.59 -0.96 -32.88
CA PRO A 214 31.09 -1.92 -31.88
C PRO A 214 32.18 -2.31 -30.84
N PRO A 215 31.80 -2.67 -29.60
CA PRO A 215 32.74 -3.23 -28.63
C PRO A 215 33.32 -4.52 -29.21
N ALA A 216 34.65 -4.63 -29.24
CA ALA A 216 35.34 -5.80 -29.75
C ALA A 216 35.08 -7.03 -28.86
N ASP A 217 34.73 -6.81 -27.58
CA ASP A 217 34.45 -7.85 -26.61
C ASP A 217 32.94 -8.00 -26.32
N PRO A 218 32.31 -9.13 -26.70
CA PRO A 218 30.94 -9.43 -26.30
C PRO A 218 30.71 -9.49 -24.77
N ASN A 219 31.76 -9.66 -23.96
CA ASN A 219 31.69 -9.64 -22.50
C ASN A 219 31.51 -8.23 -21.92
N ASN A 220 31.77 -7.17 -22.71
CA ASN A 220 31.60 -5.78 -22.27
C ASN A 220 30.29 -5.15 -22.76
N SER A 221 29.38 -5.97 -23.31
CA SER A 221 28.09 -5.51 -23.82
C SER A 221 27.10 -5.22 -22.70
N VAL A 222 26.11 -4.38 -22.97
CA VAL A 222 25.01 -4.08 -22.06
C VAL A 222 23.70 -4.64 -22.65
N TYR A 223 22.90 -5.31 -21.82
CA TYR A 223 21.68 -5.99 -22.24
C TYR A 223 20.45 -5.38 -21.59
N GLN A 224 19.53 -4.84 -22.40
CA GLN A 224 18.23 -4.37 -21.91
C GLN A 224 17.18 -5.46 -22.10
N THR A 225 16.52 -5.83 -21.02
CA THR A 225 15.44 -6.81 -20.98
C THR A 225 14.15 -6.14 -20.53
N HIS A 226 13.09 -6.31 -21.33
CA HIS A 226 11.74 -5.93 -20.92
C HIS A 226 10.93 -7.18 -20.60
N ILE A 227 10.43 -7.25 -19.36
CA ILE A 227 9.62 -8.37 -18.88
C ILE A 227 8.19 -7.90 -18.71
N ARG A 228 7.28 -8.55 -19.42
CA ARG A 228 5.85 -8.29 -19.29
C ARG A 228 5.10 -9.61 -19.13
N ARG A 229 4.16 -9.66 -18.19
CA ARG A 229 3.18 -10.75 -18.15
C ARG A 229 1.82 -10.19 -17.79
N HIS A 230 0.89 -10.21 -18.75
CA HIS A 230 -0.55 -9.97 -18.57
C HIS A 230 -0.93 -8.97 -17.45
N GLN A 231 -0.27 -7.81 -17.40
CA GLN A 231 -0.51 -6.78 -16.37
C GLN A 231 -0.25 -7.24 -14.92
N LEU A 232 0.53 -8.28 -14.65
CA LEU A 232 0.96 -8.67 -13.29
C LEU A 232 2.30 -8.06 -12.92
N MET A 233 3.15 -7.82 -13.91
CA MET A 233 4.41 -7.10 -13.72
C MET A 233 4.87 -6.44 -15.01
N ASN A 234 5.69 -5.43 -14.85
CA ASN A 234 6.41 -4.75 -15.92
C ASN A 234 7.79 -4.37 -15.38
N PHE A 235 8.82 -5.00 -15.91
CA PHE A 235 10.20 -4.67 -15.59
C PHE A 235 10.91 -4.22 -16.85
N ASP A 236 11.64 -3.11 -16.72
CA ASP A 236 12.55 -2.57 -17.70
C ASP A 236 13.91 -2.47 -17.02
N ILE A 237 14.74 -3.47 -17.29
CA ILE A 237 16.02 -3.70 -16.61
C ILE A 237 17.11 -3.76 -17.65
N THR A 238 18.22 -3.10 -17.37
CA THR A 238 19.44 -3.19 -18.15
C THR A 238 20.56 -3.74 -17.27
N THR A 239 21.27 -4.77 -17.73
CA THR A 239 22.43 -5.36 -17.03
C THR A 239 23.70 -5.13 -17.84
N GLY A 240 24.82 -4.94 -17.14
CA GLY A 240 26.15 -4.76 -17.73
C GLY A 240 27.24 -5.18 -16.73
N PRO A 241 28.51 -5.24 -17.15
CA PRO A 241 29.62 -5.54 -16.24
C PRO A 241 29.59 -4.61 -15.02
N GLY A 242 29.46 -5.20 -13.84
CA GLY A 242 29.35 -4.48 -12.58
C GLY A 242 28.14 -3.58 -12.36
N ILE A 243 27.14 -3.58 -13.24
CA ILE A 243 25.97 -2.68 -13.12
C ILE A 243 24.62 -3.36 -13.35
N ILE A 244 23.63 -2.92 -12.59
CA ILE A 244 22.20 -3.15 -12.85
C ILE A 244 21.53 -1.78 -12.94
N VAL A 245 20.75 -1.54 -13.98
CA VAL A 245 19.95 -0.32 -14.16
C VAL A 245 18.48 -0.69 -14.25
N VAL A 246 17.69 -0.19 -13.31
CA VAL A 246 16.24 -0.39 -13.23
C VAL A 246 15.54 0.85 -13.76
N ASN A 247 15.19 0.82 -15.05
CA ASN A 247 14.52 1.94 -15.71
C ASN A 247 13.05 2.07 -15.29
N GLY A 248 12.42 0.93 -15.03
CA GLY A 248 11.04 0.85 -14.60
C GLY A 248 10.78 -0.47 -13.91
N ILE A 249 10.21 -0.41 -12.71
CA ILE A 249 9.80 -1.60 -11.98
C ILE A 249 8.36 -1.43 -11.52
N TRP A 250 7.55 -2.39 -11.91
CA TRP A 250 6.19 -2.50 -11.42
C TRP A 250 5.83 -3.96 -11.24
N ARG A 251 5.28 -4.28 -10.07
CA ARG A 251 4.78 -5.60 -9.72
C ARG A 251 3.42 -5.40 -9.07
N GLU A 252 2.43 -6.11 -9.58
CA GLU A 252 1.10 -6.18 -9.00
C GLU A 252 1.22 -6.65 -7.54
N PRO A 253 0.72 -5.87 -6.57
CA PRO A 253 0.62 -6.29 -5.18
C PRO A 253 -0.09 -7.64 -5.10
N TYR A 254 0.39 -8.51 -4.21
CA TYR A 254 -0.22 -9.83 -3.96
C TYR A 254 -0.19 -10.81 -5.14
N SER A 255 0.40 -10.45 -6.28
CA SER A 255 0.63 -11.42 -7.35
C SER A 255 1.63 -12.50 -6.90
N GLN A 256 1.52 -13.67 -7.52
CA GLN A 256 2.50 -14.76 -7.45
C GLN A 256 3.69 -14.50 -8.41
N ALA A 257 3.84 -13.26 -8.88
CA ALA A 257 5.02 -12.85 -9.62
C ALA A 257 6.27 -12.97 -8.74
N PRO A 258 7.44 -13.29 -9.29
CA PRO A 258 8.68 -13.25 -8.52
C PRO A 258 8.92 -11.81 -8.04
N TRP A 259 9.66 -11.69 -6.95
CA TRP A 259 10.06 -10.39 -6.43
C TRP A 259 11.06 -9.73 -7.36
N GLY A 260 11.11 -8.40 -7.30
CA GLY A 260 11.99 -7.64 -8.18
C GLY A 260 13.46 -8.02 -8.03
N TYR A 261 13.92 -8.28 -6.80
CA TYR A 261 15.32 -8.64 -6.56
C TYR A 261 15.68 -10.01 -7.17
N GLU A 262 14.77 -10.98 -7.15
CA GLU A 262 14.96 -12.29 -7.78
C GLU A 262 15.12 -12.13 -9.29
N ILE A 263 14.28 -11.29 -9.91
CA ILE A 263 14.36 -10.99 -11.35
C ILE A 263 15.67 -10.27 -11.69
N LEU A 264 16.11 -9.32 -10.86
CA LEU A 264 17.36 -8.60 -11.09
C LEU A 264 18.56 -9.55 -11.06
N LEU A 265 18.62 -10.44 -10.07
CA LEU A 265 19.70 -11.43 -9.93
C LEU A 265 19.66 -12.44 -11.08
N ALA A 266 18.50 -13.02 -11.40
CA ALA A 266 18.35 -13.95 -12.51
C ALA A 266 18.80 -13.37 -13.86
N LEU A 267 18.52 -12.08 -14.11
CA LEU A 267 18.97 -11.40 -15.32
C LEU A 267 20.45 -11.05 -15.31
N TYR A 268 21.00 -10.70 -14.15
CA TYR A 268 22.41 -10.35 -14.02
C TYR A 268 23.32 -11.56 -14.13
N GLU A 269 23.01 -12.62 -13.35
CA GLU A 269 23.77 -13.87 -13.29
C GLU A 269 23.71 -14.70 -14.57
N ARG A 270 22.80 -14.38 -15.49
CA ARG A 270 22.81 -14.93 -16.84
C ARG A 270 24.11 -14.63 -17.57
N ASP A 271 24.60 -13.39 -17.44
CA ASP A 271 25.69 -12.85 -18.27
C ASP A 271 26.95 -12.49 -17.46
N TYR A 272 26.81 -12.23 -16.15
CA TYR A 272 27.91 -11.74 -15.31
C TYR A 272 27.96 -12.49 -13.98
N ASP A 273 29.16 -12.67 -13.43
CA ASP A 273 29.32 -13.20 -12.07
C ASP A 273 28.81 -12.15 -11.06
N ILE A 274 27.97 -12.57 -10.11
CA ILE A 274 27.41 -11.70 -9.06
C ILE A 274 28.49 -10.93 -8.28
N MET A 275 29.68 -11.52 -8.12
CA MET A 275 30.82 -10.88 -7.44
C MET A 275 31.35 -9.66 -8.18
N THR A 276 30.99 -9.49 -9.45
CA THR A 276 31.37 -8.30 -10.24
C THR A 276 30.42 -7.13 -10.02
N LEU A 277 29.24 -7.33 -9.43
CA LEU A 277 28.23 -6.29 -9.25
C LEU A 277 28.70 -5.19 -8.28
N ARG A 278 28.83 -3.97 -8.78
CA ARG A 278 29.30 -2.80 -8.03
C ARG A 278 28.24 -1.72 -7.86
N PHE A 279 27.29 -1.60 -8.79
CA PHE A 279 26.31 -0.52 -8.76
C PHE A 279 24.91 -0.99 -9.14
N ILE A 280 23.91 -0.49 -8.41
CA ILE A 280 22.51 -0.58 -8.81
C ILE A 280 21.97 0.82 -9.02
N PHE A 281 21.51 1.12 -10.22
CA PHE A 281 20.86 2.38 -10.58
C PHE A 281 19.36 2.17 -10.67
N MET A 282 18.55 3.10 -10.17
CA MET A 282 17.10 3.02 -10.22
C MET A 282 16.48 4.37 -10.54
N ASN A 283 15.64 4.40 -11.57
CA ASN A 283 14.75 5.53 -11.80
C ASN A 283 13.66 5.55 -10.74
N VAL A 284 13.51 6.67 -10.04
CA VAL A 284 12.53 6.84 -8.97
C VAL A 284 11.14 7.09 -9.54
N THR A 285 10.52 6.01 -10.02
CA THR A 285 9.14 5.98 -10.53
C THR A 285 8.11 5.58 -9.47
N SER A 286 8.59 5.04 -8.34
CA SER A 286 7.74 4.69 -7.19
C SER A 286 7.29 5.96 -6.47
N GLY A 287 5.98 6.23 -6.45
CA GLY A 287 5.43 7.41 -5.77
C GLY A 287 5.85 7.56 -4.30
N GLU A 288 6.04 6.46 -3.58
CA GLU A 288 6.51 6.50 -2.18
C GLU A 288 7.97 6.94 -2.07
N THR A 289 8.86 6.41 -2.92
CA THR A 289 10.27 6.82 -2.92
C THR A 289 10.42 8.22 -3.50
N LEU A 290 9.61 8.59 -4.50
CA LEU A 290 9.58 9.93 -5.07
C LEU A 290 9.14 10.97 -4.04
N ASP A 291 8.04 10.73 -3.32
CA ASP A 291 7.58 11.60 -2.24
C ASP A 291 8.63 11.69 -1.11
N PHE A 292 9.31 10.60 -0.79
CA PHE A 292 10.41 10.64 0.19
C PHE A 292 11.56 11.54 -0.31
N VAL A 293 12.07 11.32 -1.53
CA VAL A 293 13.17 12.11 -2.08
C VAL A 293 12.77 13.59 -2.19
N ARG A 294 11.62 13.89 -2.81
CA ARG A 294 11.18 15.28 -3.01
C ARG A 294 10.85 15.98 -1.69
N ASP A 295 10.06 15.35 -0.84
CA ASP A 295 9.48 16.04 0.32
C ASP A 295 10.34 15.94 1.59
N HIS A 296 11.37 15.06 1.62
CA HIS A 296 12.17 14.82 2.83
C HIS A 296 13.68 14.92 2.62
N VAL A 297 14.19 14.62 1.41
CA VAL A 297 15.61 14.82 1.06
C VAL A 297 15.82 16.23 0.54
N TYR A 298 15.15 16.61 -0.55
CA TYR A 298 15.33 17.90 -1.21
C TYR A 298 14.46 18.99 -0.59
N THR A 299 14.77 19.31 0.66
CA THR A 299 14.06 20.33 1.43
C THR A 299 14.97 21.50 1.77
N PRO A 300 14.42 22.72 1.92
CA PRO A 300 15.19 23.87 2.38
C PRO A 300 15.91 23.63 3.72
N ILE A 301 15.36 22.74 4.58
CA ILE A 301 15.98 22.36 5.87
C ILE A 301 17.31 21.64 5.67
N ASN A 302 17.44 20.85 4.60
CA ASN A 302 18.69 20.19 4.23
C ASN A 302 19.57 21.08 3.31
N ASN A 303 19.20 22.34 3.08
CA ASN A 303 19.82 23.24 2.10
C ASN A 303 19.81 22.68 0.67
N LEU A 304 18.77 21.92 0.32
CA LEU A 304 18.61 21.31 -1.00
C LEU A 304 17.29 21.76 -1.61
N ARG A 305 17.25 21.98 -2.93
CA ARG A 305 16.01 22.28 -3.67
C ARG A 305 15.81 21.25 -4.76
N TRP A 306 14.58 20.82 -5.00
CA TRP A 306 14.29 19.96 -6.14
C TRP A 306 13.86 20.78 -7.37
N PRO A 307 14.45 20.58 -8.56
CA PRO A 307 15.69 19.85 -8.81
C PRO A 307 16.95 20.67 -8.45
N ASP A 308 17.97 20.01 -7.92
CA ASP A 308 19.32 20.57 -7.71
C ASP A 308 20.26 19.93 -8.75
N PRO A 309 21.13 20.68 -9.45
CA PRO A 309 22.11 20.08 -10.35
C PRO A 309 23.10 19.15 -9.65
N ASP A 310 23.36 19.36 -8.37
CA ASP A 310 24.34 18.57 -7.62
C ASP A 310 23.75 17.25 -7.11
N TYR A 311 24.58 16.20 -7.07
CA TYR A 311 24.20 14.94 -6.45
C TYR A 311 24.23 15.07 -4.92
N VAL A 312 23.29 14.38 -4.28
CA VAL A 312 23.23 14.25 -2.82
C VAL A 312 23.80 12.88 -2.46
N GLU A 313 24.81 12.88 -1.60
CA GLU A 313 25.40 11.65 -1.06
C GLU A 313 24.82 11.33 0.32
N PHE A 314 24.33 10.09 0.46
CA PHE A 314 23.96 9.51 1.74
C PHE A 314 25.04 8.53 2.17
N ALA A 315 25.91 8.97 3.09
CA ALA A 315 26.96 8.13 3.65
C ALA A 315 26.38 6.98 4.49
N HIS A 316 27.05 5.82 4.45
CA HIS A 316 26.66 4.64 5.20
C HIS A 316 26.40 4.92 6.69
N GLY A 317 25.28 4.39 7.22
CA GLY A 317 24.93 4.49 8.64
C GLY A 317 24.40 5.85 9.09
N THR A 318 24.21 6.80 8.17
CA THR A 318 23.51 8.06 8.46
C THR A 318 21.99 7.86 8.49
N GLN A 319 21.26 8.79 9.11
CA GLN A 319 19.79 8.72 9.18
C GLN A 319 19.13 8.84 7.79
N ASP A 320 19.70 9.67 6.90
CA ASP A 320 19.23 9.83 5.52
C ASP A 320 19.49 8.56 4.69
N TYR A 321 20.64 7.92 4.88
CA TYR A 321 20.96 6.61 4.29
C TYR A 321 19.96 5.54 4.74
N ASP A 322 19.74 5.40 6.05
CA ASP A 322 18.82 4.41 6.61
C ASP A 322 17.37 4.70 6.16
N ALA A 323 16.98 5.96 6.00
CA ALA A 323 15.66 6.29 5.47
C ALA A 323 15.53 5.97 3.97
N CYS A 324 16.56 6.24 3.18
CA CYS A 324 16.59 5.91 1.75
C CYS A 324 16.50 4.38 1.54
N LEU A 325 17.29 3.61 2.29
CA LEU A 325 17.26 2.14 2.31
C LEU A 325 15.92 1.61 2.87
N GLY A 326 15.24 2.42 3.68
CA GLY A 326 13.90 2.21 4.22
C GLY A 326 12.78 2.26 3.18
N SER A 327 12.97 3.03 2.11
CA SER A 327 11.99 3.26 1.03
C SER A 327 11.75 2.00 0.16
N LYS A 328 10.80 2.06 -0.78
CA LYS A 328 10.49 0.93 -1.68
C LYS A 328 11.66 0.53 -2.58
N LEU A 329 12.32 1.50 -3.21
CA LEU A 329 13.49 1.21 -4.07
C LEU A 329 14.73 0.88 -3.24
N GLY A 330 14.91 1.52 -2.08
CA GLY A 330 15.96 1.13 -1.13
C GLY A 330 15.78 -0.31 -0.63
N LYS A 331 14.55 -0.74 -0.36
CA LYS A 331 14.22 -2.13 -0.05
C LYS A 331 14.62 -3.06 -1.19
N LEU A 332 14.31 -2.71 -2.43
CA LEU A 332 14.69 -3.52 -3.60
C LEU A 332 16.20 -3.71 -3.67
N ALA A 333 16.98 -2.63 -3.58
CA ALA A 333 18.45 -2.68 -3.60
C ALA A 333 19.00 -3.53 -2.44
N ALA A 334 18.51 -3.31 -1.23
CA ALA A 334 18.92 -4.08 -0.05
C ALA A 334 18.60 -5.58 -0.20
N CYS A 335 17.41 -5.93 -0.68
CA CYS A 335 17.03 -7.31 -0.93
C CYS A 335 17.89 -7.95 -2.04
N THR A 336 18.25 -7.21 -3.09
CA THR A 336 19.18 -7.69 -4.13
C THR A 336 20.53 -8.01 -3.53
N VAL A 337 21.09 -7.16 -2.67
CA VAL A 337 22.38 -7.43 -2.00
C VAL A 337 22.27 -8.63 -1.05
N LEU A 338 21.21 -8.69 -0.24
CA LEU A 338 20.98 -9.79 0.70
C LEU A 338 20.80 -11.15 0.02
N ALA A 339 20.14 -11.18 -1.14
CA ALA A 339 19.88 -12.41 -1.89
C ALA A 339 21.01 -12.79 -2.85
N GLY A 340 21.86 -11.83 -3.26
CA GLY A 340 22.99 -12.07 -4.17
C GLY A 340 24.30 -12.39 -3.47
N PHE A 341 24.52 -11.87 -2.26
CA PHE A 341 25.79 -12.01 -1.54
C PHE A 341 25.62 -12.69 -0.19
N VAL A 342 26.66 -13.39 0.26
CA VAL A 342 26.72 -13.88 1.63
C VAL A 342 26.74 -12.68 2.59
N ARG A 343 25.86 -12.67 3.60
CA ARG A 343 25.77 -11.57 4.58
C ARG A 343 27.11 -11.26 5.24
N GLY A 344 27.42 -9.98 5.39
CA GLY A 344 28.68 -9.45 5.92
C GLY A 344 29.90 -9.63 5.02
N THR A 345 29.70 -9.97 3.73
CA THR A 345 30.78 -9.95 2.73
C THR A 345 30.73 -8.72 1.85
N HIS A 346 29.55 -8.12 1.69
CA HIS A 346 29.33 -6.94 0.87
C HIS A 346 28.47 -5.95 1.65
N GLN A 347 28.63 -4.67 1.34
CA GLN A 347 27.80 -3.60 1.88
C GLN A 347 27.43 -2.60 0.80
N ILE A 348 26.33 -1.88 1.03
CA ILE A 348 26.03 -0.68 0.26
C ILE A 348 26.77 0.48 0.95
N SER A 349 27.91 0.90 0.42
CA SER A 349 28.81 1.87 1.08
C SER A 349 28.28 3.31 1.06
N ARG A 350 27.46 3.65 0.07
CA ARG A 350 26.76 4.94 -0.02
C ARG A 350 25.59 4.83 -0.99
N ILE A 351 24.70 5.82 -0.89
CA ILE A 351 23.61 5.99 -1.84
C ILE A 351 23.70 7.40 -2.42
N LEU A 352 23.74 7.54 -3.73
CA LEU A 352 23.69 8.83 -4.42
C LEU A 352 22.29 9.10 -4.98
N CYS A 353 21.90 10.37 -5.00
CA CYS A 353 20.64 10.83 -5.59
C CYS A 353 20.87 12.07 -6.44
N TRP A 354 20.31 12.11 -7.65
CA TRP A 354 20.37 13.28 -8.54
C TRP A 354 19.17 13.30 -9.51
N PRO A 355 18.83 14.44 -10.13
CA PRO A 355 17.76 14.49 -11.13
C PRO A 355 18.19 13.82 -12.45
N SER A 356 17.30 13.00 -13.01
CA SER A 356 17.42 12.49 -14.38
C SER A 356 17.21 13.62 -15.39
N SER A 357 18.01 13.63 -16.47
CA SER A 357 17.71 14.45 -17.65
C SER A 357 16.54 13.89 -18.47
N VAL A 358 16.21 12.61 -18.28
CA VAL A 358 15.12 11.90 -18.97
C VAL A 358 13.80 12.14 -18.23
N GLY A 359 13.27 13.36 -18.34
CA GLY A 359 11.93 13.74 -17.88
C GLY A 359 11.23 14.62 -18.91
N SER A 360 9.97 14.32 -19.24
CA SER A 360 9.17 15.20 -20.10
C SER A 360 8.60 16.36 -19.27
N GLY A 361 9.27 17.52 -19.29
CA GLY A 361 8.79 18.75 -18.64
C GLY A 361 9.42 19.06 -17.29
N ASN A 362 8.69 19.79 -16.42
CA ASN A 362 9.19 20.24 -15.11
C ASN A 362 9.29 19.11 -14.05
N ASP A 363 8.83 17.90 -14.35
CA ASP A 363 8.89 16.74 -13.46
C ASP A 363 10.11 15.88 -13.83
N THR A 364 11.31 16.36 -13.51
CA THR A 364 12.51 15.52 -13.53
C THR A 364 12.35 14.42 -12.49
N MET A 365 12.61 13.16 -12.87
CA MET A 365 12.56 12.03 -11.95
C MET A 365 13.92 11.85 -11.30
N PRO A 366 14.01 11.58 -9.97
CA PRO A 366 15.28 11.25 -9.37
C PRO A 366 15.83 9.92 -9.87
N ILE A 367 17.15 9.82 -9.87
CA ILE A 367 17.90 8.58 -10.00
C ILE A 367 18.54 8.29 -8.63
N LEU A 368 18.41 7.05 -8.16
CA LEU A 368 19.17 6.54 -7.02
C LEU A 368 20.25 5.59 -7.52
N ARG A 369 21.47 5.75 -7.00
CA ARG A 369 22.58 4.81 -7.20
C ARG A 369 23.00 4.23 -5.87
N PHE A 370 23.08 2.91 -5.80
CA PHE A 370 23.55 2.16 -4.64
C PHE A 370 24.93 1.60 -4.97
N ASP A 371 25.95 2.07 -4.24
CA ASP A 371 27.34 1.65 -4.44
C ASP A 371 27.61 0.42 -3.55
N ILE A 372 27.97 -0.70 -4.16
CA ILE A 372 28.22 -1.98 -3.50
C ILE A 372 29.74 -2.21 -3.44
N VAL A 373 30.25 -2.51 -2.26
CA VAL A 373 31.66 -2.82 -2.03
C VAL A 373 31.80 -4.08 -1.21
N GLU A 374 32.86 -4.85 -1.48
CA GLU A 374 33.28 -5.94 -0.62
C GLU A 374 33.69 -5.38 0.75
N GLN A 375 33.18 -5.98 1.82
CA GLN A 375 33.64 -5.72 3.17
C GLN A 375 34.96 -6.47 3.37
N GLY A 376 36.04 -5.74 3.61
CA GLY A 376 37.31 -6.34 4.03
C GLY A 376 37.12 -7.24 5.26
N PRO A 377 38.05 -8.17 5.53
CA PRO A 377 37.93 -9.11 6.63
C PRO A 377 37.70 -8.35 7.94
N ASN A 378 36.50 -8.48 8.50
CA ASN A 378 36.10 -7.74 9.68
C ASN A 378 37.04 -8.07 10.85
N PRO A 379 37.89 -7.13 11.31
CA PRO A 379 38.93 -7.42 12.30
C PRO A 379 38.35 -7.78 13.68
N ARG A 380 37.03 -7.61 13.89
CA ARG A 380 36.33 -8.03 15.10
C ARG A 380 35.94 -9.50 15.11
N ARG A 381 36.15 -10.25 14.02
CA ARG A 381 36.04 -11.71 14.03
C ARG A 381 37.26 -12.30 14.74
N ARG A 382 37.20 -12.40 16.07
CA ARG A 382 37.98 -13.43 16.76
C ARG A 382 37.59 -14.76 16.12
N PRO A 383 38.56 -15.60 15.70
CA PRO A 383 38.23 -16.91 15.16
C PRO A 383 37.52 -17.70 16.25
N THR A 384 36.20 -17.80 16.15
CA THR A 384 35.44 -18.74 16.93
C THR A 384 35.92 -20.11 16.49
N ARG A 385 36.73 -20.72 17.36
CA ARG A 385 37.18 -22.11 17.28
C ARG A 385 36.00 -22.94 16.78
N ARG A 386 36.15 -23.54 15.59
CA ARG A 386 35.19 -24.47 14.99
C ARG A 386 34.83 -25.52 16.05
N VAL A 387 33.72 -25.31 16.74
CA VAL A 387 33.01 -26.39 17.40
C VAL A 387 32.38 -27.14 16.24
N ALA A 388 32.82 -28.38 16.04
CA ALA A 388 32.18 -29.30 15.13
C ALA A 388 30.67 -29.28 15.42
N GLN A 389 29.88 -28.78 14.47
CA GLN A 389 28.43 -28.93 14.49
C GLN A 389 28.14 -30.43 14.32
N ALA A 390 28.09 -31.12 15.45
CA ALA A 390 27.36 -32.37 15.56
C ALA A 390 25.90 -32.06 15.24
N GLY A 391 25.33 -32.84 14.33
CA GLY A 391 23.97 -32.73 13.84
C GLY A 391 22.96 -32.56 14.96
N GLY A 392 22.39 -31.36 15.00
CA GLY A 392 21.23 -31.00 15.78
C GLY A 392 20.60 -29.81 15.07
N GLN A 393 19.87 -30.08 13.99
CA GLN A 393 18.96 -29.12 13.39
C GLN A 393 17.96 -28.70 14.47
N ALA A 394 18.27 -27.62 15.17
CA ALA A 394 17.28 -26.88 15.93
C ALA A 394 16.29 -26.32 14.89
N ASN A 395 15.14 -26.98 14.82
CA ASN A 395 14.00 -26.61 14.00
C ASN A 395 13.42 -25.30 14.56
N ILE A 396 14.01 -24.17 14.17
CA ILE A 396 13.52 -22.82 14.45
C ILE A 396 12.92 -22.30 13.15
N GLN A 397 11.60 -22.35 13.07
CA GLN A 397 10.78 -21.88 11.94
C GLN A 397 10.88 -20.35 11.78
N ILE A 398 11.05 -19.90 10.53
CA ILE A 398 11.09 -18.48 10.10
C ILE A 398 9.93 -18.25 9.08
N PRO A 399 9.23 -17.07 9.09
CA PRO A 399 7.77 -17.06 8.89
C PRO A 399 7.17 -16.43 7.60
N TRP A 400 7.82 -16.29 6.44
CA TRP A 400 7.09 -15.77 5.24
C TRP A 400 7.70 -15.98 3.83
N GLU A 401 8.56 -16.97 3.60
CA GLU A 401 8.66 -17.57 2.26
C GLU A 401 7.36 -18.36 1.97
N VAL A 402 7.27 -19.08 0.85
CA VAL A 402 6.46 -20.31 0.87
C VAL A 402 7.13 -21.32 1.81
N SER A 403 7.15 -21.02 3.11
CA SER A 403 6.96 -22.03 4.13
C SER A 403 5.47 -22.37 4.10
N MET A 404 5.10 -23.62 4.40
CA MET A 404 3.72 -24.06 4.60
C MET A 404 2.92 -23.25 5.68
N GLN A 405 3.40 -22.11 6.19
CA GLN A 405 2.86 -21.39 7.35
C GLN A 405 2.02 -20.13 7.12
N TYR A 406 1.76 -19.69 5.89
CA TYR A 406 0.48 -18.99 5.67
C TYR A 406 -0.47 -19.96 4.98
N PRO A 407 -1.21 -20.81 5.72
CA PRO A 407 -2.27 -21.67 5.17
C PRO A 407 -3.48 -20.85 4.64
N MET A 408 -3.27 -19.58 4.33
CA MET A 408 -4.29 -18.60 4.02
C MET A 408 -4.36 -18.41 2.51
N HIS A 409 -5.49 -18.81 1.95
CA HIS A 409 -5.81 -18.85 0.52
C HIS A 409 -5.48 -17.56 -0.25
N PHE A 410 -5.59 -16.38 0.39
CA PHE A 410 -5.28 -15.08 -0.24
C PHE A 410 -4.05 -14.37 0.35
N GLY A 411 -3.18 -15.11 1.05
CA GLY A 411 -1.91 -14.61 1.57
C GLY A 411 -2.04 -13.32 2.40
N LYS A 412 -1.28 -12.29 2.02
CA LYS A 412 -1.20 -11.03 2.77
C LYS A 412 -2.52 -10.27 2.88
N LEU A 413 -3.41 -10.34 1.88
CA LEU A 413 -4.73 -9.70 2.00
C LEU A 413 -5.53 -10.33 3.14
N GLN A 414 -5.53 -11.67 3.22
CA GLN A 414 -6.21 -12.39 4.28
C GLN A 414 -5.57 -12.11 5.65
N SER A 415 -4.24 -12.08 5.73
CA SER A 415 -3.50 -11.77 6.97
C SER A 415 -3.73 -10.34 7.45
N ASP A 416 -3.64 -9.36 6.56
CA ASP A 416 -3.92 -7.97 6.88
C ASP A 416 -5.36 -7.82 7.38
N GLY A 417 -6.34 -8.41 6.69
CA GLY A 417 -7.74 -8.29 7.10
C GLY A 417 -8.06 -9.05 8.38
N LEU A 418 -7.48 -10.22 8.61
CA LEU A 418 -7.54 -10.91 9.89
C LEU A 418 -7.05 -10.00 11.03
N ARG A 419 -5.91 -9.34 10.83
CA ARG A 419 -5.36 -8.40 11.81
C ARG A 419 -6.27 -7.20 12.06
N TYR A 420 -6.88 -6.62 11.02
CA TYR A 420 -7.87 -5.55 11.19
C TYR A 420 -9.13 -6.04 11.91
N ARG A 421 -9.56 -7.28 11.65
CA ARG A 421 -10.68 -7.91 12.35
C ARG A 421 -10.37 -8.06 13.83
N GLU A 422 -9.20 -8.59 14.18
CA GLU A 422 -8.72 -8.70 15.57
C GLU A 422 -8.68 -7.34 16.26
N TRP A 423 -8.14 -6.30 15.60
CA TRP A 423 -8.14 -4.95 16.18
C TRP A 423 -9.54 -4.40 16.43
N ILE A 424 -10.50 -4.67 15.55
CA ILE A 424 -11.89 -4.22 15.73
C ILE A 424 -12.55 -4.96 16.89
N GLU A 425 -12.24 -6.23 17.09
CA GLU A 425 -12.98 -7.14 17.96
C GLU A 425 -12.37 -7.26 19.35
N ASP A 426 -11.06 -7.12 19.47
CA ASP A 426 -10.33 -7.33 20.70
C ASP A 426 -9.63 -6.03 21.15
N PRO A 427 -10.07 -5.43 22.27
CA PRO A 427 -9.40 -4.29 22.89
C PRO A 427 -7.97 -4.57 23.34
N SER A 428 -7.60 -5.83 23.55
CA SER A 428 -6.26 -6.23 23.95
C SER A 428 -5.35 -6.54 22.76
N ALA A 429 -5.89 -6.62 21.53
CA ALA A 429 -5.12 -6.95 20.34
C ALA A 429 -3.92 -6.00 20.18
N PRO A 430 -2.69 -6.53 20.12
CA PRO A 430 -1.49 -5.71 20.16
C PRO A 430 -1.26 -4.95 18.85
N GLY A 431 -0.55 -3.83 18.97
CA GLY A 431 0.00 -3.10 17.83
C GLY A 431 -1.05 -2.52 16.88
N CYS A 432 -2.24 -2.17 17.36
CA CYS A 432 -3.22 -1.41 16.58
C CYS A 432 -2.64 -0.04 16.22
N ILE A 433 -2.40 0.17 14.92
CA ILE A 433 -1.83 1.43 14.40
C ILE A 433 -2.90 2.50 14.20
N VAL A 434 -4.19 2.11 14.19
CA VAL A 434 -5.29 3.06 14.05
C VAL A 434 -5.63 3.60 15.42
N GLN A 435 -5.36 4.89 15.62
CA GLN A 435 -5.74 5.61 16.83
C GLN A 435 -7.14 6.22 16.67
N PRO A 436 -7.88 6.39 17.77
CA PRO A 436 -9.03 7.28 17.79
C PRO A 436 -8.62 8.65 17.27
N THR A 437 -9.46 9.23 16.41
CA THR A 437 -9.18 10.55 15.83
C THR A 437 -9.69 11.65 16.74
N ASP A 438 -8.89 12.69 16.93
CA ASP A 438 -9.26 13.96 17.56
C ASP A 438 -9.72 15.01 16.53
N LEU A 439 -9.52 14.73 15.23
CA LEU A 439 -9.95 15.59 14.14
C LEU A 439 -11.46 15.86 14.21
N THR A 440 -11.82 17.12 14.48
CA THR A 440 -13.19 17.61 14.40
C THR A 440 -13.48 18.20 13.02
N PHE A 441 -14.76 18.33 12.68
CA PHE A 441 -15.16 19.00 11.44
C PHE A 441 -14.64 20.43 11.39
N ASP A 442 -14.77 21.18 12.50
CA ASP A 442 -14.34 22.57 12.60
C ASP A 442 -12.81 22.70 12.43
N ALA A 443 -12.02 21.82 13.07
CA ALA A 443 -10.56 21.78 12.88
C ALA A 443 -10.15 21.48 11.42
N PHE A 444 -10.88 20.57 10.75
CA PHE A 444 -10.63 20.25 9.36
C PHE A 444 -10.91 21.46 8.45
N ILE A 445 -12.04 22.15 8.61
CA ILE A 445 -12.38 23.30 7.75
C ILE A 445 -11.56 24.56 8.06
N THR A 446 -11.07 24.73 9.29
CA THR A 446 -10.16 25.84 9.64
C THR A 446 -8.84 25.72 8.90
N THR A 447 -8.30 24.50 8.79
CA THR A 447 -7.05 24.26 8.05
C THR A 447 -7.26 24.13 6.55
N ARG A 448 -8.47 23.72 6.13
CA ARG A 448 -8.83 23.48 4.72
C ARG A 448 -10.21 24.05 4.43
N PRO A 449 -10.32 25.34 4.07
CA PRO A 449 -11.60 26.00 3.86
C PRO A 449 -12.45 25.28 2.80
N LEU A 450 -13.56 24.68 3.23
CA LEU A 450 -14.47 23.92 2.40
C LEU A 450 -15.91 24.20 2.80
N LYS A 451 -16.83 24.04 1.86
CA LYS A 451 -18.27 24.06 2.16
C LYS A 451 -18.61 22.81 2.96
N GLY A 452 -19.29 23.00 4.10
CA GLY A 452 -19.75 21.88 4.93
C GLY A 452 -20.83 21.02 4.26
N PRO A 453 -21.18 19.88 4.86
CA PRO A 453 -22.18 18.98 4.32
C PRO A 453 -23.54 19.67 4.14
N ALA A 454 -24.06 19.66 2.91
CA ALA A 454 -25.32 20.28 2.55
C ALA A 454 -26.45 19.24 2.48
N ARG A 455 -27.69 19.61 2.82
CA ARG A 455 -28.85 18.73 2.61
C ARG A 455 -28.95 18.35 1.14
N ALA A 456 -29.06 17.05 0.86
CA ALA A 456 -29.17 16.55 -0.50
C ALA A 456 -30.11 15.35 -0.56
N ARG A 457 -30.83 15.22 -1.67
CA ARG A 457 -31.56 13.99 -1.98
C ARG A 457 -30.55 12.91 -2.32
N LEU A 458 -30.68 11.74 -1.70
CA LEU A 458 -29.82 10.60 -2.01
C LEU A 458 -30.10 10.16 -3.48
N PRO A 459 -29.10 9.86 -4.32
CA PRO A 459 -29.31 9.34 -5.67
C PRO A 459 -30.18 8.07 -5.69
N GLU A 460 -30.96 7.85 -6.76
CA GLU A 460 -31.83 6.67 -6.88
C GLU A 460 -31.05 5.35 -6.85
N THR A 461 -29.83 5.36 -7.41
CA THR A 461 -28.90 4.23 -7.34
C THR A 461 -28.52 3.85 -5.91
N TYR A 462 -28.43 4.82 -4.99
CA TYR A 462 -28.14 4.55 -3.58
C TYR A 462 -29.42 4.22 -2.79
N ARG A 463 -30.57 4.78 -3.18
CA ARG A 463 -31.87 4.42 -2.59
C ARG A 463 -32.22 2.96 -2.85
N SER A 464 -32.17 2.52 -4.11
CA SER A 464 -32.32 1.11 -4.50
C SER A 464 -31.34 0.18 -3.76
N GLN A 465 -30.14 0.67 -3.46
CA GLN A 465 -29.19 -0.08 -2.63
C GLN A 465 -29.65 -0.24 -1.18
N LEU A 466 -30.29 0.79 -0.60
CA LEU A 466 -30.89 0.80 0.74
C LEU A 466 -32.23 0.08 0.87
N HIS A 467 -32.93 -0.21 -0.23
CA HIS A 467 -34.16 -1.00 -0.17
C HIS A 467 -33.88 -2.37 0.46
N GLY A 468 -34.63 -2.69 1.53
CA GLY A 468 -34.43 -3.87 2.38
C GLY A 468 -33.54 -3.64 3.61
N MET A 469 -33.00 -2.44 3.82
CA MET A 469 -32.29 -2.07 5.05
C MET A 469 -33.20 -1.28 5.99
N SER A 470 -33.09 -1.50 7.31
CA SER A 470 -33.81 -0.70 8.33
C SER A 470 -33.42 0.79 8.31
N ALA A 471 -32.32 1.15 7.63
CA ALA A 471 -31.89 2.52 7.38
C ALA A 471 -32.75 3.26 6.32
N ALA A 472 -33.79 2.61 5.77
CA ALA A 472 -34.58 3.15 4.67
C ALA A 472 -35.64 4.20 5.04
N GLN A 473 -35.67 4.71 6.26
CA GLN A 473 -36.70 5.66 6.69
C GLN A 473 -36.44 7.08 6.15
N GLY A 474 -37.41 7.66 5.43
CA GLY A 474 -37.41 9.07 5.00
C GLY A 474 -36.89 9.35 3.58
N HIS A 475 -36.79 8.34 2.71
CA HIS A 475 -36.21 8.47 1.35
C HIS A 475 -37.03 9.28 0.34
N ASP A 476 -38.34 9.33 0.51
CA ASP A 476 -39.24 10.09 -0.37
C ASP A 476 -39.43 11.54 0.07
N LEU A 477 -38.70 11.97 1.10
CA LEU A 477 -38.79 13.33 1.59
C LEU A 477 -38.14 14.30 0.59
N PRO A 478 -38.76 15.46 0.32
CA PRO A 478 -38.15 16.50 -0.50
C PRO A 478 -36.82 16.96 0.11
N THR A 479 -35.89 17.50 -0.71
CA THR A 479 -34.49 17.79 -0.32
C THR A 479 -34.36 18.54 1.01
N TYR A 480 -35.25 19.49 1.28
CA TYR A 480 -35.23 20.27 2.52
C TYR A 480 -35.55 19.45 3.78
N LYS A 481 -36.21 18.30 3.65
CA LYS A 481 -36.48 17.30 4.71
C LYS A 481 -35.57 16.07 4.61
N SER A 482 -34.66 16.01 3.64
CA SER A 482 -33.77 14.87 3.48
C SER A 482 -32.91 14.70 4.74
N PRO A 483 -32.86 13.49 5.33
CA PRO A 483 -31.96 13.22 6.43
C PRO A 483 -30.51 13.13 5.95
N TYR A 484 -30.25 13.05 4.64
CA TYR A 484 -28.90 12.91 4.09
C TYR A 484 -28.19 14.25 3.93
N ARG A 485 -26.85 14.23 4.03
CA ARG A 485 -25.98 15.35 3.69
C ARG A 485 -24.97 14.93 2.64
N TYR A 486 -24.83 15.72 1.60
CA TYR A 486 -23.81 15.58 0.57
C TYR A 486 -22.60 16.45 0.92
N PHE A 487 -21.41 15.97 0.62
CA PHE A 487 -20.18 16.77 0.65
C PHE A 487 -19.26 16.33 -0.48
N ASN A 488 -18.41 17.27 -0.91
CA ASN A 488 -17.39 17.08 -1.92
C ASN A 488 -16.09 17.71 -1.43
N ILE A 489 -15.15 16.87 -1.01
CA ILE A 489 -13.78 17.27 -0.71
C ILE A 489 -12.98 17.02 -1.98
N SER A 490 -12.48 18.08 -2.59
CA SER A 490 -11.67 18.03 -3.80
C SER A 490 -10.46 18.95 -3.63
N LEU A 491 -9.58 18.56 -2.72
CA LEU A 491 -8.34 19.26 -2.42
C LEU A 491 -7.16 18.56 -3.13
N PRO A 492 -6.01 19.25 -3.31
CA PRO A 492 -4.85 18.66 -3.98
C PRO A 492 -4.35 17.35 -3.33
N ASP A 493 -4.45 17.26 -2.00
CA ASP A 493 -3.95 16.17 -1.18
C ASP A 493 -5.04 15.14 -0.79
N ILE A 494 -6.31 15.47 -0.94
CA ILE A 494 -7.43 14.58 -0.60
C ILE A 494 -8.66 14.81 -1.49
N VAL A 495 -9.17 13.71 -2.05
CA VAL A 495 -10.46 13.68 -2.74
C VAL A 495 -11.38 12.68 -2.03
N TRP A 496 -12.55 13.15 -1.65
CA TRP A 496 -13.60 12.33 -1.06
C TRP A 496 -14.97 12.94 -1.37
N ILE A 497 -15.78 12.23 -2.15
CA ILE A 497 -17.14 12.63 -2.51
C ILE A 497 -18.10 11.66 -1.85
N GLY A 498 -19.14 12.15 -1.20
CA GLY A 498 -20.00 11.23 -0.47
C GLY A 498 -21.29 11.80 0.06
N TYR A 499 -22.03 10.90 0.70
CA TYR A 499 -23.22 11.21 1.46
C TYR A 499 -23.10 10.63 2.86
N ILE A 500 -23.60 11.34 3.85
CA ILE A 500 -23.79 10.82 5.21
C ILE A 500 -25.28 10.87 5.54
N GLY A 501 -25.77 9.88 6.28
CA GLY A 501 -27.15 9.83 6.75
C GLY A 501 -27.25 9.00 8.03
N PRO A 502 -28.43 8.94 8.67
CA PRO A 502 -28.64 8.14 9.86
C PRO A 502 -28.21 6.68 9.66
N GLY A 503 -27.12 6.30 10.30
CA GLY A 503 -26.58 4.94 10.28
C GLY A 503 -25.84 4.55 9.01
N VAL A 504 -25.52 5.47 8.09
CA VAL A 504 -24.83 5.14 6.84
C VAL A 504 -23.88 6.22 6.33
N ILE A 505 -22.76 5.80 5.75
CA ILE A 505 -21.85 6.65 4.98
C ILE A 505 -21.68 6.07 3.58
N PHE A 506 -21.87 6.89 2.56
CA PHE A 506 -21.57 6.61 1.16
C PHE A 506 -20.28 7.31 0.77
N MET A 507 -19.32 6.56 0.27
CA MET A 507 -18.00 7.03 -0.13
C MET A 507 -17.78 6.74 -1.61
N ARG A 508 -17.38 7.76 -2.36
CA ARG A 508 -17.03 7.71 -3.77
C ARG A 508 -15.76 8.50 -4.01
N ASN A 509 -15.02 8.11 -5.05
CA ASN A 509 -13.87 8.87 -5.57
C ASN A 509 -12.84 9.18 -4.48
N LEU A 510 -12.29 8.13 -3.89
CA LEU A 510 -11.34 8.22 -2.78
C LEU A 510 -9.91 8.38 -3.30
N LEU A 511 -9.28 9.49 -2.93
CA LEU A 511 -7.86 9.74 -3.15
C LEU A 511 -7.28 10.35 -1.86
N ARG A 512 -6.13 9.85 -1.41
CA ARG A 512 -5.36 10.46 -0.32
C ARG A 512 -3.89 10.47 -0.71
N ARG A 513 -3.26 11.64 -0.66
CA ARG A 513 -1.80 11.79 -0.73
C ARG A 513 -1.19 11.72 0.68
N SER A 514 0.12 11.49 0.76
CA SER A 514 0.83 11.13 1.99
C SER A 514 0.54 12.06 3.19
N HIS A 515 0.43 13.38 2.95
CA HIS A 515 0.28 14.42 3.98
C HIS A 515 -1.16 14.76 4.38
N ALA A 516 -2.17 14.22 3.69
CA ALA A 516 -3.56 14.49 4.04
C ALA A 516 -4.03 13.63 5.22
N PRO A 517 -4.97 14.10 6.07
CA PRO A 517 -5.62 13.27 7.07
C PRO A 517 -6.18 11.98 6.47
N HIS A 518 -6.18 10.92 7.27
CA HIS A 518 -6.75 9.65 6.84
C HIS A 518 -8.25 9.80 6.51
N ILE A 519 -8.70 9.16 5.43
CA ILE A 519 -10.11 9.18 5.01
C ILE A 519 -11.03 8.73 6.15
N SER A 520 -10.60 7.78 6.99
CA SER A 520 -11.33 7.35 8.19
C SER A 520 -11.56 8.50 9.17
N ALA A 521 -10.53 9.28 9.47
CA ALA A 521 -10.60 10.44 10.37
C ALA A 521 -11.52 11.53 9.82
N VAL A 522 -11.39 11.86 8.53
CA VAL A 522 -12.27 12.84 7.87
C VAL A 522 -13.71 12.33 7.84
N SER A 523 -13.91 11.02 7.63
CA SER A 523 -15.23 10.39 7.66
C SER A 523 -15.90 10.48 9.01
N HIS A 524 -15.13 10.24 10.08
CA HIS A 524 -15.61 10.40 11.44
C HIS A 524 -15.97 11.87 11.72
N ALA A 525 -15.08 12.81 11.44
CA ALA A 525 -15.33 14.24 11.65
C ALA A 525 -16.61 14.73 10.96
N PHE A 526 -16.82 14.35 9.70
CA PHE A 526 -17.98 14.75 8.91
C PHE A 526 -19.26 14.07 9.39
N TYR A 527 -19.21 12.77 9.73
CA TYR A 527 -20.38 12.07 10.27
C TYR A 527 -20.80 12.67 11.62
N ASN A 528 -19.84 12.84 12.54
CA ASN A 528 -20.10 13.30 13.90
C ASN A 528 -20.65 14.74 13.96
N ARG A 529 -20.33 15.58 12.96
CA ARG A 529 -20.89 16.94 12.85
C ARG A 529 -22.41 16.95 12.70
N ASN A 530 -22.99 15.93 12.06
CA ASN A 530 -24.42 15.89 11.76
C ASN A 530 -25.16 14.79 12.51
N PHE A 531 -24.45 13.75 12.95
CA PHE A 531 -24.99 12.55 13.55
C PHE A 531 -24.09 12.11 14.70
N ASP A 532 -24.58 12.27 15.93
CA ASP A 532 -23.89 11.75 17.10
C ASP A 532 -23.96 10.22 17.10
N HIS A 533 -22.88 9.61 16.60
CA HIS A 533 -22.74 8.16 16.43
C HIS A 533 -22.80 7.38 17.75
N MET A 534 -22.62 8.05 18.90
CA MET A 534 -22.74 7.42 20.22
C MET A 534 -24.19 7.24 20.63
N THR A 535 -25.12 8.01 20.08
CA THR A 535 -26.55 7.83 20.34
C THR A 535 -27.09 6.63 19.57
N HIS A 536 -27.91 5.79 20.22
CA HIS A 536 -28.53 4.60 19.59
C HIS A 536 -29.26 4.91 18.27
N LYS A 537 -29.79 6.12 18.14
CA LYS A 537 -30.50 6.60 16.95
C LYS A 537 -29.60 6.76 15.72
N TYR A 538 -28.34 7.14 15.89
CA TYR A 538 -27.44 7.47 14.78
C TYR A 538 -26.18 6.62 14.74
N GLN A 539 -26.15 5.50 15.45
CA GLN A 539 -25.08 4.51 15.32
C GLN A 539 -24.89 4.12 13.85
N LEU A 540 -23.65 4.22 13.38
CA LEU A 540 -23.25 3.76 12.06
C LEU A 540 -23.49 2.24 11.93
N ARG A 541 -24.23 1.85 10.89
CA ARG A 541 -24.57 0.46 10.57
C ARG A 541 -24.01 0.03 9.23
N HIS A 542 -23.81 0.96 8.30
CA HIS A 542 -23.38 0.65 6.95
C HIS A 542 -22.30 1.62 6.46
N LEU A 543 -21.21 1.08 5.93
CA LEU A 543 -20.27 1.81 5.09
C LEU A 543 -20.45 1.33 3.65
N MET A 544 -20.73 2.24 2.73
CA MET A 544 -20.96 1.94 1.32
C MET A 544 -19.91 2.65 0.47
N PHE A 545 -19.16 1.87 -0.30
CA PHE A 545 -18.15 2.35 -1.22
C PHE A 545 -18.66 2.11 -2.62
N THR A 546 -18.94 3.19 -3.35
CA THR A 546 -19.49 3.14 -4.70
C THR A 546 -18.48 3.67 -5.69
N ASP A 547 -18.61 3.22 -6.94
CA ASP A 547 -17.69 3.55 -8.02
C ASP A 547 -16.21 3.37 -7.62
N ILE A 548 -15.86 2.21 -7.05
CA ILE A 548 -14.49 1.93 -6.59
C ILE A 548 -13.56 1.83 -7.80
N ASN A 549 -12.80 2.90 -7.98
CA ASN A 549 -11.70 2.99 -8.96
C ASN A 549 -10.33 2.67 -8.35
N GLU A 550 -10.30 2.31 -7.06
CA GLU A 550 -9.06 1.85 -6.43
C GLU A 550 -8.68 0.51 -7.05
N ILE A 551 -7.64 0.56 -7.89
CA ILE A 551 -7.33 -0.49 -8.84
C ILE A 551 -7.05 -1.84 -8.15
N TRP A 552 -6.43 -1.83 -6.98
CA TRP A 552 -6.05 -3.07 -6.30
C TRP A 552 -7.27 -3.83 -5.75
N THR A 553 -8.20 -3.13 -5.11
CA THR A 553 -9.44 -3.71 -4.60
C THR A 553 -10.31 -4.21 -5.76
N TRP A 554 -10.41 -3.41 -6.82
CA TRP A 554 -11.18 -3.77 -8.00
C TRP A 554 -10.61 -5.01 -8.70
N ARG A 555 -9.29 -5.05 -8.94
CA ARG A 555 -8.62 -6.19 -9.58
C ARG A 555 -8.70 -7.43 -8.71
N PHE A 556 -8.47 -7.32 -7.40
CA PHE A 556 -8.64 -8.44 -6.48
C PHE A 556 -10.05 -9.03 -6.59
N CYS A 557 -11.08 -8.19 -6.55
CA CYS A 557 -12.45 -8.68 -6.66
C CYS A 557 -12.70 -9.35 -8.03
N ARG A 558 -12.31 -8.68 -9.12
CA ARG A 558 -12.58 -9.13 -10.48
C ARG A 558 -11.78 -10.35 -10.92
N GLU A 559 -10.47 -10.32 -10.70
CA GLU A 559 -9.53 -11.25 -11.31
C GLU A 559 -9.20 -12.44 -10.41
N ILE A 560 -9.45 -12.31 -9.10
CA ILE A 560 -9.11 -13.34 -8.11
C ILE A 560 -10.37 -13.84 -7.42
N LEU A 561 -11.07 -12.97 -6.69
CA LEU A 561 -12.16 -13.39 -5.81
C LEU A 561 -13.36 -13.95 -6.60
N TYR A 562 -13.77 -13.31 -7.69
CA TYR A 562 -14.89 -13.81 -8.51
C TYR A 562 -14.57 -15.16 -9.16
N PRO A 563 -13.45 -15.31 -9.90
CA PRO A 563 -13.05 -16.61 -10.45
C PRO A 563 -12.88 -17.70 -9.40
N ASP A 564 -12.30 -17.38 -8.24
CA ASP A 564 -12.11 -18.34 -7.13
C ASP A 564 -13.46 -18.92 -6.62
N ASN A 565 -14.53 -18.14 -6.71
CA ASN A 565 -15.87 -18.57 -6.32
C ASN A 565 -16.71 -19.08 -7.51
N GLY A 566 -16.09 -19.25 -8.70
CA GLY A 566 -16.77 -19.70 -9.92
C GLY A 566 -17.77 -18.69 -10.48
N TRP A 567 -17.57 -17.40 -10.22
CA TRP A 567 -18.46 -16.33 -10.69
C TRP A 567 -17.87 -15.60 -11.89
N ALA A 568 -18.71 -15.32 -12.88
CA ALA A 568 -18.38 -14.40 -13.95
C ALA A 568 -18.47 -12.95 -13.45
N TRP A 569 -17.54 -12.11 -13.91
CA TRP A 569 -17.57 -10.65 -13.69
C TRP A 569 -18.28 -9.90 -14.84
N ASP A 570 -18.60 -10.61 -15.92
CA ASP A 570 -19.00 -10.00 -17.19
C ASP A 570 -20.48 -9.58 -17.21
N ASP A 571 -20.92 -8.96 -18.31
CA ASP A 571 -22.29 -8.42 -18.48
C ASP A 571 -23.40 -9.48 -18.34
N ASP A 572 -23.06 -10.75 -18.49
CA ASP A 572 -23.96 -11.89 -18.28
C ASP A 572 -24.19 -12.20 -16.79
N ALA A 573 -23.36 -11.67 -15.89
CA ALA A 573 -23.63 -11.74 -14.47
C ALA A 573 -24.90 -10.90 -14.19
N PRO A 574 -25.95 -11.47 -13.58
CA PRO A 574 -27.17 -10.71 -13.34
C PRO A 574 -26.81 -9.47 -12.53
N GLN A 575 -26.97 -8.30 -13.15
CA GLN A 575 -26.52 -7.05 -12.55
C GLN A 575 -27.18 -6.85 -11.19
N GLY A 576 -26.40 -6.40 -10.21
CA GLY A 576 -26.89 -6.17 -8.85
C GLY A 576 -27.02 -7.41 -7.97
N VAL A 577 -26.61 -8.61 -8.42
CA VAL A 577 -26.48 -9.77 -7.52
C VAL A 577 -25.40 -9.50 -6.48
N ARG A 578 -25.83 -9.27 -5.25
CA ARG A 578 -24.95 -9.00 -4.12
C ARG A 578 -24.35 -10.28 -3.59
N ARG A 579 -23.03 -10.36 -3.56
CA ARG A 579 -22.30 -11.47 -2.94
C ARG A 579 -21.97 -11.10 -1.50
N LYS A 580 -22.50 -11.88 -0.56
CA LYS A 580 -22.31 -11.67 0.88
C LYS A 580 -21.20 -12.57 1.41
N PHE A 581 -20.29 -11.99 2.17
CA PHE A 581 -19.27 -12.71 2.93
C PHE A 581 -19.49 -12.39 4.41
N ASN A 582 -19.74 -13.42 5.20
CA ASN A 582 -19.89 -13.27 6.64
C ASN A 582 -18.50 -13.20 7.29
N ARG A 583 -18.45 -12.49 8.43
CA ARG A 583 -17.31 -12.48 9.36
C ARG A 583 -16.80 -13.91 9.61
N GLY A 584 -15.48 -14.05 9.73
CA GLY A 584 -14.82 -15.34 10.01
C GLY A 584 -14.36 -16.10 8.77
N GLY A 585 -14.88 -15.76 7.58
CA GLY A 585 -14.51 -16.44 6.33
C GLY A 585 -13.23 -15.89 5.69
N ARG A 586 -12.47 -16.75 5.01
CA ARG A 586 -11.26 -16.35 4.26
C ARG A 586 -11.48 -15.22 3.25
N ASN A 587 -12.61 -15.24 2.55
CA ASN A 587 -12.99 -14.21 1.58
C ASN A 587 -13.30 -12.87 2.29
N PHE A 588 -13.92 -12.94 3.48
CA PHE A 588 -14.19 -11.76 4.30
C PHE A 588 -12.90 -11.12 4.76
N ASP A 589 -11.97 -11.91 5.32
CA ASP A 589 -10.68 -11.41 5.77
C ASP A 589 -9.88 -10.83 4.59
N ALA A 590 -9.84 -11.51 3.44
CA ALA A 590 -9.16 -10.97 2.27
C ALA A 590 -9.76 -9.65 1.79
N LEU A 591 -11.09 -9.52 1.75
CA LEU A 591 -11.76 -8.26 1.42
C LEU A 591 -11.47 -7.16 2.43
N LEU A 592 -11.42 -7.48 3.72
CA LEU A 592 -11.07 -6.52 4.77
C LEU A 592 -9.61 -6.06 4.67
N GLY A 593 -8.71 -6.89 4.13
CA GLY A 593 -7.31 -6.52 3.87
C GLY A 593 -7.05 -5.72 2.60
N THR A 594 -8.05 -5.55 1.72
CA THR A 594 -7.95 -4.66 0.55
C THR A 594 -7.82 -3.19 0.99
N SER A 595 -7.41 -2.29 0.08
CA SER A 595 -7.31 -0.86 0.41
C SER A 595 -8.65 -0.29 0.90
N ILE A 596 -9.77 -0.65 0.25
CA ILE A 596 -11.11 -0.22 0.66
C ILE A 596 -11.52 -0.88 1.99
N GLY A 597 -11.22 -2.17 2.16
CA GLY A 597 -11.45 -2.88 3.43
C GLY A 597 -10.75 -2.22 4.61
N LYS A 598 -9.48 -1.81 4.41
CA LYS A 598 -8.69 -1.10 5.42
C LYS A 598 -9.26 0.26 5.76
N ILE A 599 -9.78 1.01 4.78
CA ILE A 599 -10.49 2.27 5.03
C ILE A 599 -11.73 2.00 5.87
N ALA A 600 -12.53 0.99 5.51
CA ALA A 600 -13.73 0.63 6.28
C ALA A 600 -13.40 0.24 7.74
N ALA A 601 -12.39 -0.62 7.92
CA ALA A 601 -11.91 -1.03 9.23
C ALA A 601 -11.38 0.14 10.05
N ALA A 602 -10.55 1.01 9.45
CA ALA A 602 -10.03 2.18 10.11
C ALA A 602 -11.13 3.20 10.47
N THR A 603 -12.18 3.33 9.65
CA THR A 603 -13.34 4.16 9.98
C THR A 603 -14.06 3.63 11.22
N VAL A 604 -14.30 2.32 11.31
CA VAL A 604 -14.90 1.70 12.50
C VAL A 604 -14.03 1.91 13.74
N LEU A 605 -12.74 1.62 13.64
CA LEU A 605 -11.76 1.82 14.73
C LEU A 605 -11.63 3.28 15.17
N SER A 606 -11.85 4.22 14.25
CA SER A 606 -11.79 5.65 14.57
C SER A 606 -13.05 6.18 15.26
N MET A 607 -14.20 5.51 15.05
CA MET A 607 -15.52 5.92 15.56
C MET A 607 -15.92 5.19 16.84
N TYR A 608 -15.42 3.97 17.05
CA TYR A 608 -15.85 3.15 18.18
C TYR A 608 -14.65 2.60 18.95
N PRO A 609 -14.77 2.45 20.28
CA PRO A 609 -13.83 1.63 21.01
C PRO A 609 -13.80 0.21 20.43
N ARG A 610 -12.62 -0.41 20.48
CA ARG A 610 -12.41 -1.81 20.09
C ARG A 610 -13.36 -2.72 20.88
N GLY A 611 -13.80 -3.81 20.26
CA GLY A 611 -14.75 -4.77 20.82
C GLY A 611 -16.23 -4.36 20.82
N VAL A 612 -16.57 -3.12 20.42
CA VAL A 612 -17.96 -2.64 20.52
C VAL A 612 -18.76 -2.87 19.23
N LYS A 613 -18.14 -2.64 18.08
CA LYS A 613 -18.82 -2.58 16.77
C LYS A 613 -18.07 -3.36 15.68
N PRO A 614 -18.20 -4.70 15.62
CA PRO A 614 -17.59 -5.50 14.57
C PRO A 614 -18.24 -5.26 13.20
N ILE A 615 -17.42 -5.44 12.17
CA ILE A 615 -17.92 -5.63 10.80
C ILE A 615 -18.37 -7.09 10.70
N THR A 616 -19.67 -7.29 10.47
CA THR A 616 -20.29 -8.62 10.49
C THR A 616 -20.44 -9.24 9.10
N ALA A 617 -20.52 -8.42 8.07
CA ALA A 617 -20.59 -8.88 6.70
C ALA A 617 -20.02 -7.84 5.72
N ILE A 618 -19.47 -8.34 4.62
CA ILE A 618 -19.04 -7.55 3.47
C ILE A 618 -19.87 -8.01 2.27
N TYR A 619 -20.42 -7.06 1.52
CA TYR A 619 -21.14 -7.32 0.28
C TYR A 619 -20.38 -6.68 -0.86
N ILE A 620 -20.27 -7.39 -1.98
CA ILE A 620 -19.69 -6.85 -3.22
C ILE A 620 -20.61 -7.14 -4.40
N TRP A 621 -20.67 -6.22 -5.36
CA TRP A 621 -21.36 -6.42 -6.63
C TRP A 621 -20.83 -5.46 -7.70
N PRO A 622 -20.82 -5.87 -8.98
CA PRO A 622 -20.58 -4.95 -10.08
C PRO A 622 -21.77 -4.00 -10.22
N THR A 623 -21.49 -2.75 -10.56
CA THR A 623 -22.46 -1.70 -10.86
C THR A 623 -22.09 -1.05 -12.18
N ASN A 624 -23.09 -0.65 -12.98
CA ASN A 624 -22.84 0.22 -14.13
C ASN A 624 -22.23 1.52 -13.61
N GLY A 625 -21.00 1.83 -14.02
CA GLY A 625 -20.35 3.07 -13.63
C GLY A 625 -21.23 4.24 -14.06
N VAL A 626 -21.45 5.20 -13.16
CA VAL A 626 -22.24 6.40 -13.46
C VAL A 626 -21.38 7.36 -14.30
N GLY A 627 -21.14 7.00 -15.56
CA GLY A 627 -20.43 7.80 -16.56
C GLY A 627 -18.94 8.06 -16.27
N PRO A 628 -18.16 8.49 -17.29
CA PRO A 628 -16.74 8.78 -17.14
C PRO A 628 -16.55 10.02 -16.27
N GLY A 629 -16.10 9.81 -15.03
CA GLY A 629 -15.43 10.87 -14.27
C GLY A 629 -14.12 11.27 -14.98
N PRO A 630 -13.75 12.55 -15.02
CA PRO A 630 -12.68 13.06 -15.90
C PRO A 630 -11.25 12.70 -15.46
N VAL A 631 -11.04 11.78 -14.53
CA VAL A 631 -9.73 11.60 -13.90
C VAL A 631 -9.44 10.11 -13.74
N MET A 632 -8.46 9.63 -14.52
CA MET A 632 -7.75 8.34 -14.43
C MET A 632 -8.38 7.15 -15.16
N GLY A 633 -8.07 7.05 -16.46
CA GLY A 633 -8.03 5.81 -17.26
C GLY A 633 -9.38 5.12 -17.55
N PRO A 634 -9.63 4.64 -18.77
CA PRO A 634 -10.84 3.87 -19.04
C PRO A 634 -10.80 2.56 -18.24
N SER A 635 -11.76 2.36 -17.33
CA SER A 635 -12.15 0.99 -16.95
C SER A 635 -12.50 0.28 -18.27
N PRO A 636 -11.80 -0.80 -18.66
CA PRO A 636 -11.90 -1.33 -20.02
C PRO A 636 -13.31 -1.81 -20.43
N ARG A 637 -14.29 -1.85 -19.51
CA ARG A 637 -15.65 -2.38 -19.77
C ARG A 637 -16.79 -1.69 -19.00
N GLY A 638 -16.63 -0.46 -18.50
CA GLY A 638 -17.75 0.33 -17.94
C GLY A 638 -18.40 -0.16 -16.62
N LEU A 639 -18.09 -1.37 -16.14
CA LEU A 639 -18.50 -1.85 -14.82
C LEU A 639 -17.55 -1.31 -13.75
N SER A 640 -18.14 -0.72 -12.71
CA SER A 640 -17.46 -0.37 -11.47
C SER A 640 -17.79 -1.37 -10.37
N LEU A 641 -17.00 -1.38 -9.31
CA LEU A 641 -17.22 -2.21 -8.13
C LEU A 641 -17.91 -1.38 -7.05
N THR A 642 -18.96 -1.95 -6.43
CA THR A 642 -19.54 -1.43 -5.19
C THR A 642 -19.29 -2.42 -4.06
N MET A 643 -18.92 -1.90 -2.88
CA MET A 643 -18.76 -2.66 -1.64
C MET A 643 -19.62 -2.07 -0.51
N ARG A 644 -20.18 -2.93 0.34
CA ARG A 644 -20.87 -2.54 1.57
C ARG A 644 -20.33 -3.33 2.75
N PHE A 645 -20.08 -2.64 3.86
CA PHE A 645 -19.68 -3.23 5.14
C PHE A 645 -20.80 -3.02 6.14
N ASP A 646 -21.33 -4.12 6.68
CA ASP A 646 -22.39 -4.10 7.70
C ASP A 646 -21.76 -4.16 9.10
N ILE A 647 -22.11 -3.19 9.93
CA ILE A 647 -21.59 -2.99 11.29
C ILE A 647 -22.74 -3.26 12.27
N GLN A 648 -22.50 -4.08 13.28
CA GLN A 648 -23.51 -4.41 14.29
C GLN A 648 -23.00 -4.11 15.70
N GLN A 649 -23.93 -3.92 16.64
CA GLN A 649 -23.57 -3.89 18.06
C GLN A 649 -23.39 -5.31 18.57
N VAL A 650 -22.29 -5.57 19.28
CA VAL A 650 -22.22 -6.78 20.11
C VAL A 650 -23.09 -6.51 21.34
N GLY A 651 -24.16 -7.29 21.50
CA GLY A 651 -24.94 -7.25 22.73
C GLY A 651 -24.13 -7.90 23.86
N PRO A 652 -24.25 -7.42 25.11
CA PRO A 652 -23.66 -8.12 26.26
C PRO A 652 -24.18 -9.57 26.28
N GLY A 653 -23.27 -10.54 26.19
CA GLY A 653 -23.59 -11.97 26.19
C GLY A 653 -23.76 -12.63 24.81
N THR A 654 -23.37 -11.99 23.70
CA THR A 654 -23.36 -12.66 22.39
C THR A 654 -22.26 -13.74 22.36
N PRO A 655 -22.58 -15.05 22.26
CA PRO A 655 -21.58 -16.13 22.29
C PRO A 655 -20.62 -16.01 21.10
N GLY A 656 -19.30 -16.08 21.35
CA GLY A 656 -18.25 -15.92 20.33
C GLY A 656 -17.55 -14.55 20.30
N PHE A 657 -17.66 -13.79 21.39
CA PHE A 657 -16.98 -12.49 21.59
C PHE A 657 -16.22 -12.40 22.94
N THR A 658 -15.79 -13.54 23.48
CA THR A 658 -14.95 -13.63 24.70
C THR A 658 -13.56 -14.13 24.34
#